data_AF-A0A929IIB0-F1
#
_entry.id   AF-A0A929IIB0-F1
#
_cell.length_a   1.000
_cell.length_b   1.000
_cell.length_c   1.000
_cell.angle_alpha   90.00
_cell.angle_beta   90.00
_cell.angle_gamma   90.00
#
_symmetry.space_group_name_H-M   'P 1'
#
loop_
_entity.id
_entity.type
_entity.pdbx_description
1 polymer ?
#
loop_
_entity_poly.entity_id
_entity_poly.type
_entity_poly.pdbx_seq_one_letter_code
_entity_poly.pdbx_strand_id
1 'polypeptide(L)'
;MDNPFDTRLSNGAGGLALLIASVVSWPALTAEPEEAQLLGNVRQLTFEGRRAGEGYFSRDGSLMVFQSEREPGNPFYQIYLMDLDTGDTRRLSTGVGKTTCAWVHPGGGKALFASTHADPDALAKQREELEKRAAGKDRRYSWSFDPYYDIFEVPAEGGEPVNLTDAFGYDAEGSWSPDGEHILFASNRRAYAEPLSEKEQVILDRDPSYFMDLYIMRSDGSELRRLTESPGYDGGPFFSHDGRKITWRRFTPDGGSAEIFTMNSDGSGEKAVTRLGAMSWAPYFHPSGDYIVFATNLQGFQNFELYMVDAEGRRDPIRVTYSDGFDGLPVFSPDGGRLSWSSSRTADKQPQIFIADWNDAEARRLLGLDREGASEAPGRPIPEVPETRAAIDAGDLRHHVEILASEEMEGRLTGSPGERRATAYVASAFEALGLEPAGDEGGYFQYFDFTSAVSLGPDNRLSIVGIEQAPVLDGDWRPLGLSAAGSAGPGEVVFAGYGIVAPAGEGSAAYDSYGDLDVTGKWVLILRYLPEDIAQAQRQHLFRYAELGYKAAVARSRGALGVIIASGPIAAVKDRLVPLSFEAAAAGATLAGVSISDGLAEAMLASAGKPLGQVQEALDTGEAVAGFPLPGIRVTAMVDLVPETARGRNVLARLKAGDRPSDSLVAVGAHVDH
;
A
#
# COMPACT_ATOMS: atom_id res chain seq x y z
N MET A 1 34.01 -31.76 -35.50
CA MET A 1 34.67 -32.81 -34.69
C MET A 1 33.78 -33.02 -33.49
N ASP A 2 33.31 -34.26 -33.40
CA ASP A 2 32.17 -34.77 -32.64
C ASP A 2 32.23 -34.54 -31.14
N ASN A 3 31.06 -34.44 -30.47
CA ASN A 3 30.57 -35.45 -29.50
C ASN A 3 29.14 -35.07 -28.98
N PRO A 4 28.40 -35.93 -28.24
CA PRO A 4 27.26 -36.69 -28.74
C PRO A 4 26.01 -36.52 -27.83
N PHE A 5 25.05 -37.45 -27.93
CA PHE A 5 23.79 -37.61 -27.17
C PHE A 5 22.51 -37.24 -27.94
N ASP A 6 22.35 -37.96 -29.06
CA ASP A 6 21.08 -38.49 -29.53
C ASP A 6 20.77 -39.78 -28.75
N THR A 7 19.62 -39.84 -28.08
CA THR A 7 18.92 -41.12 -27.83
C THR A 7 17.41 -40.91 -27.88
N ARG A 8 16.84 -41.29 -29.02
CA ARG A 8 15.43 -41.70 -29.16
C ARG A 8 15.14 -42.96 -28.35
N LEU A 9 13.97 -43.03 -27.71
CA LEU A 9 13.28 -44.29 -27.38
C LEU A 9 11.82 -44.19 -27.81
N SER A 10 11.35 -45.22 -28.51
CA SER A 10 9.99 -45.39 -29.00
C SER A 10 9.29 -46.56 -28.31
N ASN A 11 7.96 -46.39 -28.16
CA ASN A 11 6.87 -47.37 -28.04
C ASN A 11 6.73 -48.28 -26.81
N GLY A 12 5.53 -48.22 -26.21
CA GLY A 12 4.94 -49.28 -25.38
C GLY A 12 3.61 -48.84 -24.75
N ALA A 13 2.49 -49.41 -25.21
CA ALA A 13 1.13 -49.05 -24.84
C ALA A 13 0.65 -49.64 -23.49
N GLY A 14 -0.31 -48.94 -22.85
CA GLY A 14 -1.37 -49.55 -22.03
C GLY A 14 -1.20 -49.43 -20.50
N GLY A 15 -2.03 -48.59 -19.87
CA GLY A 15 -2.21 -48.60 -18.41
C GLY A 15 -3.08 -47.45 -17.89
N LEU A 16 -4.29 -47.80 -17.46
CA LEU A 16 -5.27 -47.02 -16.68
C LEU A 16 -4.75 -45.73 -16.00
N ALA A 17 -5.32 -44.58 -16.38
CA ALA A 17 -5.15 -43.33 -15.65
C ALA A 17 -6.06 -43.30 -14.41
N LEU A 18 -5.45 -43.47 -13.23
CA LEU A 18 -6.04 -43.03 -11.97
C LEU A 18 -5.88 -41.50 -11.89
N LEU A 19 -6.99 -40.78 -11.78
CA LEU A 19 -7.02 -39.36 -11.43
C LEU A 19 -6.57 -39.20 -9.97
N ILE A 20 -5.27 -38.95 -9.77
CA ILE A 20 -4.76 -38.36 -8.53
C ILE A 20 -4.77 -36.86 -8.74
N ALA A 21 -5.64 -36.15 -8.01
CA ALA A 21 -5.57 -34.70 -7.90
C ALA A 21 -4.26 -34.34 -7.19
N SER A 22 -3.21 -34.09 -7.98
CA SER A 22 -2.03 -33.41 -7.50
C SER A 22 -2.41 -31.98 -7.16
N VAL A 23 -2.43 -31.65 -5.87
CA VAL A 23 -2.31 -30.26 -5.43
C VAL A 23 -0.97 -29.77 -5.98
N VAL A 24 -1.03 -29.00 -7.07
CA VAL A 24 0.15 -28.31 -7.59
C VAL A 24 0.46 -27.22 -6.56
N SER A 25 1.34 -27.55 -5.61
CA SER A 25 2.02 -26.53 -4.82
C SER A 25 2.91 -25.76 -5.78
N TRP A 26 2.55 -24.51 -6.04
CA TRP A 26 3.44 -23.60 -6.74
C TRP A 26 4.65 -23.41 -5.82
N PRO A 27 5.88 -23.60 -6.30
CA PRO A 27 7.04 -23.27 -5.50
C PRO A 27 6.94 -21.77 -5.20
N ALA A 28 6.77 -21.42 -3.92
CA ALA A 28 7.07 -20.08 -3.48
C ALA A 28 8.51 -19.81 -3.90
N LEU A 29 8.72 -18.84 -4.80
CA LEU A 29 10.04 -18.30 -5.06
C LEU A 29 10.54 -17.76 -3.72
N THR A 30 11.40 -18.52 -3.05
CA THR A 30 12.03 -18.08 -1.81
C THR A 30 13.00 -16.96 -2.18
N ALA A 31 12.60 -15.72 -1.91
CA ALA A 31 13.47 -14.55 -2.00
C ALA A 31 14.71 -14.78 -1.13
N GLU A 32 15.87 -14.26 -1.57
CA GLU A 32 17.07 -14.22 -0.73
C GLU A 32 16.73 -13.47 0.58
N PRO A 33 17.31 -13.85 1.74
CA PRO A 33 16.95 -13.26 3.03
C PRO A 33 17.03 -11.72 3.06
N GLU A 34 17.93 -11.14 2.27
CA GLU A 34 18.12 -9.69 2.13
C GLU A 34 17.07 -9.04 1.21
N GLU A 35 16.54 -9.76 0.21
CA GLU A 35 15.42 -9.29 -0.62
C GLU A 35 14.12 -9.28 0.19
N ALA A 36 13.93 -10.30 1.03
CA ALA A 36 12.72 -10.50 1.85
C ALA A 36 12.50 -9.44 2.94
N GLN A 37 13.52 -8.66 3.31
CA GLN A 37 13.38 -7.56 4.27
C GLN A 37 12.59 -6.37 3.69
N LEU A 38 12.67 -6.19 2.36
CA LEU A 38 12.04 -5.09 1.62
C LEU A 38 10.83 -5.54 0.80
N LEU A 39 10.88 -6.76 0.25
CA LEU A 39 9.87 -7.32 -0.64
C LEU A 39 9.16 -8.53 -0.01
N GLY A 40 7.89 -8.33 0.36
CA GLY A 40 7.00 -9.39 0.83
C GLY A 40 6.09 -9.92 -0.28
N ASN A 41 5.64 -11.17 -0.18
CA ASN A 41 4.59 -11.74 -1.05
C ASN A 41 4.82 -11.55 -2.57
N VAL A 42 6.08 -11.67 -3.01
CA VAL A 42 6.47 -11.50 -4.42
C VAL A 42 5.67 -12.45 -5.32
N ARG A 43 4.97 -11.90 -6.31
CA ARG A 43 4.21 -12.67 -7.30
C ARG A 43 4.32 -12.09 -8.71
N GLN A 44 4.27 -12.97 -9.71
CA GLN A 44 4.16 -12.59 -11.12
C GLN A 44 2.74 -12.07 -11.40
N LEU A 45 2.63 -10.94 -12.08
CA LEU A 45 1.38 -10.28 -12.43
C LEU A 45 0.94 -10.61 -13.86
N THR A 46 1.88 -10.64 -14.82
CA THR A 46 1.58 -10.91 -16.24
C THR A 46 2.08 -12.29 -16.67
N PHE A 47 1.21 -13.08 -17.30
CA PHE A 47 1.53 -14.43 -17.76
C PHE A 47 1.35 -14.61 -19.27
N GLU A 48 0.56 -13.75 -19.91
CA GLU A 48 0.27 -13.84 -21.33
C GLU A 48 1.29 -13.10 -22.20
N GLY A 49 1.54 -13.66 -23.39
CA GLY A 49 2.44 -13.10 -24.37
C GLY A 49 3.90 -13.50 -24.18
N ARG A 50 4.74 -13.14 -25.16
CA ARG A 50 6.17 -13.43 -25.15
C ARG A 50 6.88 -12.70 -24.01
N ARG A 51 6.45 -11.47 -23.71
CA ARG A 51 7.04 -10.60 -22.67
C ARG A 51 6.12 -9.43 -22.34
N ALA A 52 6.26 -8.91 -21.13
CA ALA A 52 5.60 -7.71 -20.67
C ALA A 52 6.53 -6.93 -19.73
N GLY A 53 6.32 -5.63 -19.63
CA GLY A 53 7.09 -4.78 -18.74
C GLY A 53 6.54 -3.37 -18.69
N GLU A 54 7.25 -2.48 -18.01
CA GLU A 54 6.94 -1.05 -17.95
C GLU A 54 5.47 -0.79 -17.56
N GLY A 55 5.11 -1.19 -16.33
CA GLY A 55 3.75 -1.05 -15.81
C GLY A 55 3.63 0.15 -14.87
N TYR A 56 2.59 0.97 -15.06
CA TYR A 56 2.29 2.13 -14.22
C TYR A 56 0.86 2.05 -13.68
N PHE A 57 0.70 2.35 -12.40
CA PHE A 57 -0.62 2.32 -11.74
C PHE A 57 -1.48 3.53 -12.13
N SER A 58 -2.80 3.35 -12.15
CA SER A 58 -3.73 4.48 -12.01
C SER A 58 -3.57 5.15 -10.64
N ARG A 59 -4.05 6.39 -10.50
CA ARG A 59 -3.91 7.20 -9.28
C ARG A 59 -4.50 6.55 -8.03
N ASP A 60 -5.56 5.77 -8.18
CA ASP A 60 -6.23 5.01 -7.13
C ASP A 60 -5.64 3.59 -6.93
N GLY A 61 -4.71 3.18 -7.78
CA GLY A 61 -4.04 1.88 -7.71
C GLY A 61 -4.89 0.68 -8.11
N SER A 62 -6.06 0.90 -8.73
CA SER A 62 -6.98 -0.15 -9.18
C SER A 62 -6.64 -0.69 -10.58
N LEU A 63 -5.99 0.12 -11.42
CA LEU A 63 -5.60 -0.25 -12.78
C LEU A 63 -4.08 -0.21 -12.95
N MET A 64 -3.57 -0.96 -13.93
CA MET A 64 -2.20 -0.87 -14.41
C MET A 64 -2.17 -0.76 -15.93
N VAL A 65 -1.56 0.32 -16.45
CA VAL A 65 -1.22 0.42 -17.87
C VAL A 65 0.19 -0.11 -18.09
N PHE A 66 0.40 -0.93 -19.11
CA PHE A 66 1.69 -1.57 -19.34
C PHE A 66 1.90 -1.96 -20.81
N GLN A 67 3.14 -2.30 -21.18
CA GLN A 67 3.45 -2.77 -22.53
C GLN A 67 3.63 -4.29 -22.58
N SER A 68 3.12 -4.92 -23.63
CA SER A 68 3.27 -6.36 -23.83
C SER A 68 3.35 -6.76 -25.30
N GLU A 69 4.17 -7.76 -25.59
CA GLU A 69 4.25 -8.40 -26.90
C GLU A 69 3.49 -9.72 -26.83
N ARG A 70 2.18 -9.67 -27.10
CA ARG A 70 1.26 -10.80 -26.86
C ARG A 70 0.41 -11.22 -28.04
N GLU A 71 0.39 -10.45 -29.11
CA GLU A 71 -0.47 -10.70 -30.26
C GLU A 71 0.27 -11.45 -31.38
N PRO A 72 -0.24 -12.60 -31.87
CA PRO A 72 0.43 -13.35 -32.93
C PRO A 72 0.64 -12.56 -34.24
N GLY A 73 -0.22 -11.57 -34.53
CA GLY A 73 -0.16 -10.73 -35.72
C GLY A 73 0.67 -9.45 -35.56
N ASN A 74 1.24 -9.20 -34.37
CA ASN A 74 2.01 -8.00 -34.09
C ASN A 74 3.37 -8.37 -33.46
N PRO A 75 4.50 -8.05 -34.13
CA PRO A 75 5.84 -8.34 -33.62
C PRO A 75 6.33 -7.30 -32.59
N PHE A 76 5.58 -6.24 -32.33
CA PHE A 76 5.99 -5.12 -31.47
C PHE A 76 5.20 -5.12 -30.16
N TYR A 77 5.78 -4.47 -29.14
CA TYR A 77 5.04 -4.10 -27.95
C TYR A 77 3.80 -3.28 -28.32
N GLN A 78 2.71 -3.55 -27.62
CA GLN A 78 1.47 -2.78 -27.63
C GLN A 78 1.10 -2.41 -26.19
N ILE A 79 0.24 -1.40 -26.03
CA ILE A 79 -0.16 -0.87 -24.72
C ILE A 79 -1.47 -1.51 -24.28
N TYR A 80 -1.50 -1.97 -23.03
CA TYR A 80 -2.64 -2.62 -22.42
C TYR A 80 -2.98 -1.97 -21.08
N LEU A 81 -4.26 -1.99 -20.73
CA LEU A 81 -4.78 -1.59 -19.44
C LEU A 81 -5.38 -2.81 -18.75
N MET A 82 -4.87 -3.12 -17.56
CA MET A 82 -5.31 -4.22 -16.70
C MET A 82 -6.07 -3.67 -15.50
N ASP A 83 -7.20 -4.29 -15.18
CA ASP A 83 -7.85 -4.19 -13.88
C ASP A 83 -7.14 -5.13 -12.88
N LEU A 84 -6.63 -4.61 -11.78
CA LEU A 84 -5.83 -5.38 -10.83
C LEU A 84 -6.67 -6.26 -9.89
N ASP A 85 -7.97 -6.01 -9.80
CA ASP A 85 -8.89 -6.81 -9.00
C ASP A 85 -9.40 -8.01 -9.80
N THR A 86 -9.79 -7.80 -11.06
CA THR A 86 -10.34 -8.87 -11.92
C THR A 86 -9.28 -9.57 -12.76
N GLY A 87 -8.17 -8.89 -13.08
CA GLY A 87 -7.17 -9.32 -14.06
C GLY A 87 -7.58 -9.04 -15.51
N ASP A 88 -8.76 -8.46 -15.76
CA ASP A 88 -9.24 -8.16 -17.10
C ASP A 88 -8.28 -7.19 -17.80
N THR A 89 -7.81 -7.58 -18.97
CA THR A 89 -6.83 -6.82 -19.74
C THR A 89 -7.37 -6.44 -21.10
N ARG A 90 -7.27 -5.16 -21.47
CA ARG A 90 -7.66 -4.64 -22.79
C ARG A 90 -6.52 -3.91 -23.47
N ARG A 91 -6.45 -3.93 -24.80
CA ARG A 91 -5.50 -3.11 -25.57
C ARG A 91 -6.00 -1.67 -25.66
N LEU A 92 -5.10 -0.71 -25.45
CA LEU A 92 -5.35 0.72 -25.67
C LEU A 92 -4.76 1.22 -26.99
N SER A 93 -3.61 0.69 -27.40
CA SER A 93 -2.98 1.09 -28.66
C SER A 93 -3.69 0.50 -29.89
N THR A 94 -3.38 1.04 -31.07
CA THR A 94 -4.02 0.70 -32.34
C THR A 94 -3.73 -0.72 -32.83
N GLY A 95 -2.68 -1.38 -32.33
CA GLY A 95 -2.17 -2.64 -32.87
C GLY A 95 -1.27 -2.47 -34.09
N VAL A 96 -0.91 -1.23 -34.44
CA VAL A 96 -0.07 -0.88 -35.59
C VAL A 96 1.15 -0.10 -35.12
N GLY A 97 2.31 -0.36 -35.71
CA GLY A 97 3.54 0.33 -35.38
C GLY A 97 4.06 -0.05 -33.98
N LYS A 98 5.12 0.62 -33.55
CA LYS A 98 5.72 0.42 -32.23
C LYS A 98 5.01 1.30 -31.21
N THR A 99 5.03 0.89 -29.94
CA THR A 99 4.51 1.69 -28.82
C THR A 99 5.42 1.60 -27.61
N THR A 100 5.38 2.60 -26.74
CA THR A 100 6.07 2.60 -25.44
C THR A 100 5.47 3.62 -24.48
N CYS A 101 5.95 3.61 -23.23
CA CYS A 101 5.77 4.68 -22.23
C CYS A 101 4.34 5.17 -22.12
N ALA A 102 3.49 4.33 -21.55
CA ALA A 102 2.09 4.64 -21.34
C ALA A 102 1.85 5.18 -19.93
N TRP A 103 0.79 5.97 -19.74
CA TRP A 103 0.42 6.50 -18.44
C TRP A 103 -1.09 6.67 -18.33
N VAL A 104 -1.67 6.39 -17.16
CA VAL A 104 -3.10 6.65 -16.91
C VAL A 104 -3.25 8.07 -16.37
N HIS A 105 -4.13 8.87 -16.98
CA HIS A 105 -4.36 10.23 -16.52
C HIS A 105 -4.84 10.24 -15.05
N PRO A 106 -4.34 11.16 -14.18
CA PRO A 106 -4.65 11.15 -12.75
C PRO A 106 -6.13 11.43 -12.42
N GLY A 107 -6.87 12.06 -13.34
CA GLY A 107 -8.33 12.19 -13.26
C GLY A 107 -9.12 10.96 -13.72
N GLY A 108 -8.43 9.89 -14.14
CA GLY A 108 -9.03 8.70 -14.75
C GLY A 108 -9.52 8.95 -16.19
N GLY A 109 -10.23 7.96 -16.74
CA GLY A 109 -10.96 8.06 -18.01
C GLY A 109 -10.14 8.08 -19.30
N LYS A 110 -8.83 8.38 -19.25
CA LYS A 110 -7.93 8.41 -20.41
C LYS A 110 -6.52 7.97 -20.05
N ALA A 111 -5.74 7.63 -21.08
CA ALA A 111 -4.34 7.25 -20.98
C ALA A 111 -3.55 7.87 -22.13
N LEU A 112 -2.24 8.07 -21.93
CA LEU A 112 -1.30 8.42 -22.99
C LEU A 112 -0.41 7.24 -23.31
N PHE A 113 0.18 7.27 -24.49
CA PHE A 113 1.27 6.41 -24.90
C PHE A 113 2.02 7.01 -26.08
N ALA A 114 3.29 6.64 -26.25
CA ALA A 114 4.04 7.01 -27.45
C ALA A 114 3.89 5.94 -28.53
N SER A 115 3.77 6.33 -29.80
CA SER A 115 3.58 5.39 -30.89
C SER A 115 4.08 5.87 -32.24
N THR A 116 4.44 4.92 -33.11
CA THR A 116 4.78 5.17 -34.52
C THR A 116 3.65 4.81 -35.48
N HIS A 117 2.41 4.64 -35.01
CA HIS A 117 1.31 4.16 -35.87
C HIS A 117 0.91 5.16 -36.97
N ALA A 118 1.24 6.44 -36.80
CA ALA A 118 1.03 7.49 -37.79
C ALA A 118 2.09 7.50 -38.91
N ASP A 119 3.19 6.74 -38.76
CA ASP A 119 4.17 6.54 -39.82
C ASP A 119 3.50 5.92 -41.07
N PRO A 120 3.59 6.56 -42.25
CA PRO A 120 3.04 6.01 -43.50
C PRO A 120 3.52 4.59 -43.81
N ASP A 121 4.71 4.22 -43.33
CA ASP A 121 5.33 2.91 -43.53
C ASP A 121 5.12 1.94 -42.35
N ALA A 122 4.35 2.29 -41.31
CA ALA A 122 4.19 1.48 -40.09
C ALA A 122 3.78 0.02 -40.39
N LEU A 123 2.78 -0.17 -41.25
CA LEU A 123 2.30 -1.49 -41.66
C LEU A 123 3.34 -2.25 -42.50
N ALA A 124 4.12 -1.54 -43.32
CA ALA A 124 5.18 -2.16 -44.11
C ALA A 124 6.32 -2.65 -43.21
N LYS A 125 6.77 -1.80 -42.28
CA LYS A 125 7.79 -2.14 -41.25
C LYS A 125 7.34 -3.32 -40.38
N GLN A 126 6.06 -3.37 -40.01
CA GLN A 126 5.49 -4.48 -39.24
C GLN A 126 5.52 -5.82 -40.00
N ARG A 127 5.14 -5.82 -41.29
CA ARG A 127 5.24 -7.02 -42.14
C ARG A 127 6.69 -7.48 -42.30
N GLU A 128 7.59 -6.54 -42.56
CA GLU A 128 9.02 -6.83 -42.73
C GLU A 128 9.61 -7.49 -41.46
N GLU A 129 9.23 -7.02 -40.28
CA GLU A 129 9.69 -7.62 -39.01
C GLU A 129 9.15 -9.04 -38.82
N LEU A 130 7.88 -9.30 -39.15
CA LEU A 130 7.30 -10.65 -39.11
C LEU A 130 8.04 -11.59 -40.06
N GLU A 131 8.34 -11.15 -41.29
CA GLU A 131 9.09 -11.92 -42.28
C GLU A 131 10.53 -12.21 -41.81
N LYS A 132 11.21 -11.23 -41.21
CA LYS A 132 12.55 -11.40 -40.64
C LYS A 132 12.57 -12.46 -39.54
N ARG A 133 11.59 -12.44 -38.63
CA ARG A 133 11.45 -13.42 -37.54
C ARG A 133 11.13 -14.80 -38.06
N ALA A 134 10.23 -14.91 -39.05
CA ALA A 134 9.91 -16.17 -39.71
C ALA A 134 11.14 -16.78 -40.42
N ALA A 135 12.04 -15.93 -40.94
CA ALA A 135 13.30 -16.36 -41.54
C ALA A 135 14.39 -16.74 -40.52
N GLY A 136 14.11 -16.74 -39.22
CA GLY A 136 15.07 -17.10 -38.16
C GLY A 136 16.19 -16.08 -37.96
N LYS A 137 16.05 -14.86 -38.52
CA LYS A 137 17.01 -13.77 -38.35
C LYS A 137 16.71 -12.97 -37.08
N ASP A 138 16.56 -13.66 -35.95
CA ASP A 138 16.31 -12.99 -34.67
C ASP A 138 17.57 -12.23 -34.25
N ARG A 139 17.44 -10.92 -34.03
CA ARG A 139 18.53 -10.06 -33.55
C ARG A 139 18.31 -9.80 -32.08
N ARG A 140 19.42 -9.66 -31.35
CA ARG A 140 19.34 -9.14 -29.98
C ARG A 140 18.64 -7.78 -30.04
N TYR A 141 17.63 -7.63 -29.19
CA TYR A 141 16.82 -6.42 -29.08
C TYR A 141 17.71 -5.19 -28.91
N SER A 142 17.43 -4.14 -29.69
CA SER A 142 18.03 -2.82 -29.56
C SER A 142 16.90 -1.81 -29.60
N TRP A 143 16.88 -0.88 -28.64
CA TRP A 143 15.93 0.21 -28.67
C TRP A 143 16.17 1.05 -29.93
N SER A 144 15.11 1.37 -30.65
CA SER A 144 15.17 2.25 -31.82
C SER A 144 14.56 3.60 -31.44
N PHE A 145 15.36 4.66 -31.50
CA PHE A 145 14.88 6.05 -31.45
C PHE A 145 14.26 6.42 -32.80
N ASP A 146 13.16 5.75 -33.14
CA ASP A 146 12.44 5.90 -34.40
C ASP A 146 11.90 7.35 -34.49
N PRO A 147 12.20 8.11 -35.57
CA PRO A 147 11.86 9.53 -35.64
C PRO A 147 10.39 9.82 -35.96
N TYR A 148 9.54 8.80 -35.92
CA TYR A 148 8.08 8.89 -36.08
C TYR A 148 7.33 8.60 -34.77
N TYR A 149 8.03 8.61 -33.63
CA TYR A 149 7.36 8.49 -32.34
C TYR A 149 6.72 9.83 -31.98
N ASP A 150 5.40 9.80 -31.82
CA ASP A 150 4.61 10.88 -31.23
C ASP A 150 3.87 10.37 -29.99
N ILE A 151 3.45 11.31 -29.14
CA ILE A 151 2.65 11.04 -27.94
C ILE A 151 1.17 11.20 -28.27
N PHE A 152 0.39 10.17 -27.95
CA PHE A 152 -1.04 10.12 -28.20
C PHE A 152 -1.82 9.96 -26.89
N GLU A 153 -3.02 10.52 -26.85
CA GLU A 153 -4.02 10.30 -25.81
C GLU A 153 -5.14 9.38 -26.33
N VAL A 154 -5.65 8.49 -25.50
CA VAL A 154 -6.77 7.60 -25.84
C VAL A 154 -7.71 7.46 -24.64
N PRO A 155 -9.03 7.32 -24.84
CA PRO A 155 -9.94 6.96 -23.76
C PRO A 155 -9.50 5.64 -23.09
N ALA A 156 -9.61 5.56 -21.77
CA ALA A 156 -9.23 4.35 -21.00
C ALA A 156 -10.13 3.16 -21.35
N GLU A 157 -11.33 3.42 -21.88
CA GLU A 157 -12.21 2.38 -22.39
C GLU A 157 -11.79 1.81 -23.76
N GLY A 158 -10.81 2.44 -24.42
CA GLY A 158 -10.39 2.18 -25.78
C GLY A 158 -11.06 3.13 -26.78
N GLY A 159 -10.49 3.24 -27.97
CA GLY A 159 -10.99 4.14 -29.02
C GLY A 159 -9.87 4.60 -29.95
N GLU A 160 -10.19 5.61 -30.77
CA GLU A 160 -9.22 6.25 -31.66
C GLU A 160 -8.32 7.20 -30.86
N PRO A 161 -6.99 7.05 -30.91
CA PRO A 161 -6.07 7.97 -30.25
C PRO A 161 -6.04 9.35 -30.90
N VAL A 162 -5.85 10.39 -30.09
CA VAL A 162 -5.63 11.77 -30.49
C VAL A 162 -4.14 12.09 -30.36
N ASN A 163 -3.55 12.67 -31.40
CA ASN A 163 -2.14 13.02 -31.38
C ASN A 163 -1.89 14.33 -30.60
N LEU A 164 -0.94 14.32 -29.66
CA LEU A 164 -0.55 15.48 -28.84
C LEU A 164 0.78 16.11 -29.28
N THR A 165 1.61 15.38 -30.02
CA THR A 165 2.86 15.89 -30.62
C THR A 165 2.87 15.65 -32.12
N ASP A 166 3.52 16.50 -32.88
CA ASP A 166 3.68 16.31 -34.34
C ASP A 166 5.03 16.89 -34.73
N ALA A 167 6.09 16.23 -34.24
CA ALA A 167 7.46 16.67 -34.44
C ALA A 167 8.31 15.50 -34.94
N PHE A 168 9.05 15.74 -36.02
CA PHE A 168 10.00 14.74 -36.50
C PHE A 168 11.09 14.52 -35.45
N GLY A 169 11.24 13.27 -35.01
CA GLY A 169 12.05 12.90 -33.88
C GLY A 169 11.38 11.84 -33.01
N TYR A 170 11.95 11.62 -31.84
CA TYR A 170 11.50 10.63 -30.88
C TYR A 170 10.80 11.35 -29.73
N ASP A 171 9.48 11.50 -29.77
CA ASP A 171 8.69 11.98 -28.64
C ASP A 171 8.11 10.80 -27.87
N ALA A 172 8.68 10.50 -26.70
CA ALA A 172 8.24 9.40 -25.87
C ALA A 172 8.61 9.59 -24.40
N GLU A 173 8.52 8.52 -23.61
CA GLU A 173 8.86 8.55 -22.18
C GLU A 173 8.01 9.57 -21.40
N GLY A 174 6.76 9.72 -21.83
CA GLY A 174 5.80 10.70 -21.33
C GLY A 174 5.09 10.26 -20.05
N SER A 175 4.87 11.20 -19.12
CA SER A 175 4.00 11.03 -17.95
C SER A 175 3.22 12.32 -17.66
N TRP A 176 2.01 12.19 -17.11
CA TRP A 176 1.26 13.35 -16.62
C TRP A 176 1.77 13.81 -15.26
N SER A 177 1.72 15.11 -15.02
CA SER A 177 1.83 15.68 -13.67
C SER A 177 0.70 15.16 -12.77
N PRO A 178 0.89 15.12 -11.44
CA PRO A 178 -0.13 14.58 -10.52
C PRO A 178 -1.49 15.28 -10.54
N ASP A 179 -1.54 16.54 -10.98
CA ASP A 179 -2.76 17.31 -11.21
C ASP A 179 -3.38 17.07 -12.60
N GLY A 180 -2.66 16.43 -13.52
CA GLY A 180 -3.08 16.14 -14.89
C GLY A 180 -2.92 17.29 -15.87
N GLU A 181 -2.40 18.45 -15.44
CA GLU A 181 -2.34 19.65 -16.28
C GLU A 181 -1.17 19.68 -17.26
N HIS A 182 -0.11 18.92 -16.99
CA HIS A 182 1.13 18.92 -17.77
C HIS A 182 1.56 17.51 -18.17
N ILE A 183 2.26 17.41 -19.29
CA ILE A 183 2.94 16.20 -19.75
C ILE A 183 4.43 16.50 -19.77
N LEU A 184 5.19 15.66 -19.08
CA LEU A 184 6.65 15.65 -19.07
C LEU A 184 7.12 14.47 -19.90
N PHE A 185 8.06 14.69 -20.80
CA PHE A 185 8.49 13.67 -21.76
C PHE A 185 9.92 13.91 -22.24
N ALA A 186 10.50 12.93 -22.91
CA ALA A 186 11.84 13.02 -23.48
C ALA A 186 11.75 13.18 -25.01
N SER A 187 12.59 14.05 -25.58
CA SER A 187 12.60 14.28 -27.03
C SER A 187 13.95 14.69 -27.59
N ASN A 188 14.27 14.21 -28.79
CA ASN A 188 15.40 14.67 -29.60
C ASN A 188 14.99 15.61 -30.74
N ARG A 189 13.77 16.15 -30.72
CA ARG A 189 13.21 17.03 -31.78
C ARG A 189 14.14 18.18 -32.19
N ARG A 190 14.94 18.70 -31.26
CA ARG A 190 15.89 19.79 -31.55
C ARG A 190 16.91 19.42 -32.62
N ALA A 191 17.30 18.15 -32.69
CA ALA A 191 18.30 17.68 -33.63
C ALA A 191 17.80 17.78 -35.09
N TYR A 192 16.49 17.88 -35.27
CA TYR A 192 15.84 17.97 -36.57
C TYR A 192 15.23 19.35 -36.83
N ALA A 193 14.93 20.12 -35.78
CA ALA A 193 14.30 21.43 -35.88
C ALA A 193 15.30 22.60 -35.88
N GLU A 194 16.48 22.43 -35.30
CA GLU A 194 17.48 23.49 -35.14
C GLU A 194 18.70 23.28 -36.06
N PRO A 195 19.41 24.34 -36.46
CA PRO A 195 20.68 24.21 -37.15
C PRO A 195 21.74 23.53 -36.27
N LEU A 196 22.37 22.46 -36.79
CA LEU A 196 23.46 21.75 -36.14
C LEU A 196 24.83 22.16 -36.71
N SER A 197 25.87 22.14 -35.87
CA SER A 197 27.25 22.18 -36.36
C SER A 197 27.60 20.90 -37.13
N GLU A 198 28.65 20.95 -37.97
CA GLU A 198 29.13 19.74 -38.69
C GLU A 198 29.44 18.58 -37.73
N LYS A 199 29.95 18.88 -36.53
CA LYS A 199 30.24 17.88 -35.51
C LYS A 199 28.96 17.25 -34.95
N GLU A 200 27.94 18.06 -34.69
CA GLU A 200 26.65 17.59 -34.19
C GLU A 200 25.92 16.77 -35.25
N GLN A 201 25.99 17.15 -36.52
CA GLN A 201 25.42 16.36 -37.62
C GLN A 201 26.04 14.95 -37.68
N VAL A 202 27.37 14.85 -37.58
CA VAL A 202 28.06 13.55 -37.52
C VAL A 202 27.62 12.72 -36.31
N ILE A 203 27.30 13.38 -35.18
CA ILE A 203 26.78 12.69 -34.00
C ILE A 203 25.34 12.20 -34.25
N LEU A 204 24.47 13.04 -34.82
CA LEU A 204 23.08 12.69 -35.12
C LEU A 204 22.99 11.48 -36.06
N ASP A 205 23.82 11.46 -37.11
CA ASP A 205 23.86 10.36 -38.09
C ASP A 205 24.28 9.03 -37.45
N ARG A 206 25.01 9.08 -36.33
CA ARG A 206 25.52 7.90 -35.60
C ARG A 206 24.61 7.49 -34.45
N ASP A 207 24.16 8.46 -33.67
CA ASP A 207 23.49 8.28 -32.40
C ASP A 207 22.50 9.43 -32.14
N PRO A 208 21.24 9.30 -32.60
CA PRO A 208 20.21 10.31 -32.38
C PRO A 208 19.81 10.45 -30.90
N SER A 209 20.19 9.51 -30.02
CA SER A 209 19.88 9.60 -28.59
C SER A 209 20.72 10.66 -27.86
N TYR A 210 21.84 11.07 -28.46
CA TYR A 210 22.72 12.11 -27.92
C TYR A 210 22.05 13.47 -27.76
N PHE A 211 20.94 13.71 -28.47
CA PHE A 211 20.20 14.97 -28.45
C PHE A 211 18.91 14.88 -27.65
N MET A 212 18.73 13.82 -26.86
CA MET A 212 17.54 13.64 -26.05
C MET A 212 17.57 14.57 -24.85
N ASP A 213 16.57 15.44 -24.78
CA ASP A 213 16.33 16.37 -23.69
C ASP A 213 14.94 16.15 -23.08
N LEU A 214 14.74 16.69 -21.90
CA LEU A 214 13.44 16.70 -21.25
C LEU A 214 12.62 17.91 -21.69
N TYR A 215 11.34 17.69 -21.95
CA TYR A 215 10.37 18.71 -22.31
C TYR A 215 9.13 18.59 -21.44
N ILE A 216 8.46 19.72 -21.20
CA ILE A 216 7.16 19.80 -20.55
C ILE A 216 6.19 20.58 -21.45
N MET A 217 4.94 20.17 -21.48
CA MET A 217 3.85 20.86 -22.18
C MET A 217 2.56 20.77 -21.37
N ARG A 218 1.55 21.57 -21.71
CA ARG A 218 0.19 21.40 -21.21
C ARG A 218 -0.39 20.07 -21.70
N SER A 219 -1.36 19.53 -20.98
CA SER A 219 -2.02 18.27 -21.30
C SER A 219 -2.70 18.23 -22.68
N ASP A 220 -2.99 19.39 -23.25
CA ASP A 220 -3.56 19.55 -24.60
C ASP A 220 -2.51 19.71 -25.71
N GLY A 221 -1.22 19.62 -25.37
CA GLY A 221 -0.08 19.77 -26.29
C GLY A 221 0.44 21.22 -26.43
N SER A 222 -0.19 22.20 -25.78
CA SER A 222 0.23 23.60 -25.84
C SER A 222 1.36 23.95 -24.84
N GLU A 223 1.88 25.19 -24.91
CA GLU A 223 2.90 25.74 -23.99
C GLU A 223 4.16 24.86 -23.80
N LEU A 224 4.59 24.20 -24.88
CA LEU A 224 5.81 23.39 -24.89
C LEU A 224 7.05 24.18 -24.44
N ARG A 225 7.83 23.60 -23.53
CA ARG A 225 9.09 24.13 -23.02
C ARG A 225 10.13 23.02 -22.82
N ARG A 226 11.37 23.29 -23.21
CA ARG A 226 12.53 22.44 -22.93
C ARG A 226 13.05 22.69 -21.51
N LEU A 227 13.42 21.62 -20.80
CA LEU A 227 13.90 21.66 -19.42
C LEU A 227 15.40 21.39 -19.29
N THR A 228 15.98 20.55 -20.14
CA THR A 228 17.41 20.21 -20.09
C THR A 228 18.11 20.52 -21.40
N GLU A 229 19.42 20.82 -21.32
CA GLU A 229 20.26 21.14 -22.49
C GLU A 229 21.64 20.45 -22.44
N SER A 230 21.76 19.44 -21.59
CA SER A 230 23.03 18.77 -21.35
C SER A 230 23.41 17.86 -22.51
N PRO A 231 24.69 17.82 -22.95
CA PRO A 231 25.13 16.89 -23.98
C PRO A 231 24.98 15.43 -23.53
N GLY A 232 24.38 14.60 -24.37
CA GLY A 232 24.11 13.19 -24.06
C GLY A 232 22.61 12.93 -23.95
N TYR A 233 22.25 11.81 -23.31
CA TYR A 233 20.87 11.37 -23.23
C TYR A 233 20.27 11.69 -21.85
N ASP A 234 19.33 12.64 -21.79
CA ASP A 234 18.34 12.74 -20.70
C ASP A 234 17.02 12.04 -21.06
N GLY A 235 16.58 11.09 -20.23
CA GLY A 235 15.36 10.33 -20.50
C GLY A 235 14.68 9.74 -19.27
N GLY A 236 13.47 9.22 -19.47
CA GLY A 236 12.60 8.59 -18.48
C GLY A 236 12.26 9.52 -17.34
N PRO A 237 11.74 10.72 -17.64
CA PRO A 237 11.42 11.68 -16.61
C PRO A 237 10.10 11.33 -15.92
N PHE A 238 10.08 11.42 -14.59
CA PHE A 238 8.88 11.26 -13.79
C PHE A 238 8.75 12.38 -12.76
N PHE A 239 7.52 12.83 -12.55
CA PHE A 239 7.21 13.74 -11.44
C PHE A 239 7.27 13.00 -10.10
N SER A 240 7.63 13.73 -9.04
CA SER A 240 7.30 13.33 -7.67
C SER A 240 5.78 13.36 -7.46
N HIS A 241 5.29 12.63 -6.45
CA HIS A 241 3.85 12.52 -6.19
C HIS A 241 3.18 13.86 -5.87
N ASP A 242 3.93 14.83 -5.34
CA ASP A 242 3.48 16.20 -5.08
C ASP A 242 3.64 17.16 -6.28
N GLY A 243 4.23 16.68 -7.39
CA GLY A 243 4.47 17.46 -8.61
C GLY A 243 5.58 18.51 -8.50
N ARG A 244 6.31 18.58 -7.38
CA ARG A 244 7.32 19.62 -7.15
C ARG A 244 8.68 19.29 -7.73
N LYS A 245 8.98 18.00 -7.90
CA LYS A 245 10.27 17.51 -8.40
C LYS A 245 10.08 16.65 -9.63
N ILE A 246 11.17 16.53 -10.39
CA ILE A 246 11.33 15.62 -11.50
C ILE A 246 12.55 14.76 -11.23
N THR A 247 12.46 13.45 -11.51
CA THR A 247 13.61 12.52 -11.54
C THR A 247 13.78 11.95 -12.94
N TRP A 248 15.01 11.71 -13.37
CA TRP A 248 15.32 11.13 -14.68
C TRP A 248 16.69 10.46 -14.68
N ARG A 249 17.02 9.77 -15.77
CA ARG A 249 18.38 9.25 -16.01
C ARG A 249 19.13 10.17 -16.97
N ARG A 250 20.40 10.42 -16.70
CA ARG A 250 21.31 11.12 -17.61
C ARG A 250 22.49 10.24 -17.96
N PHE A 251 22.73 10.06 -19.25
CA PHE A 251 23.91 9.37 -19.77
C PHE A 251 25.10 10.31 -19.87
N THR A 252 26.30 9.76 -19.70
CA THR A 252 27.52 10.46 -20.12
C THR A 252 27.51 10.68 -21.64
N PRO A 253 28.18 11.72 -22.18
CA PRO A 253 28.19 12.02 -23.62
C PRO A 253 28.70 10.88 -24.52
N ASP A 254 29.48 9.94 -23.97
CA ASP A 254 29.98 8.75 -24.65
C ASP A 254 29.05 7.52 -24.51
N GLY A 255 27.95 7.65 -23.78
CA GLY A 255 26.96 6.59 -23.52
C GLY A 255 27.45 5.49 -22.58
N GLY A 256 28.63 5.65 -21.96
CA GLY A 256 29.28 4.60 -21.18
C GLY A 256 28.66 4.32 -19.81
N SER A 257 27.99 5.31 -19.21
CA SER A 257 27.33 5.21 -17.91
C SER A 257 26.12 6.13 -17.84
N ALA A 258 25.23 5.89 -16.87
CA ALA A 258 24.09 6.75 -16.60
C ALA A 258 23.86 6.90 -15.09
N GLU A 259 23.52 8.10 -14.67
CA GLU A 259 23.21 8.44 -13.27
C GLU A 259 21.79 8.97 -13.14
N ILE A 260 21.24 8.88 -11.94
CA ILE A 260 19.93 9.42 -11.60
C ILE A 260 20.08 10.87 -11.17
N PHE A 261 19.23 11.72 -11.71
CA PHE A 261 19.19 13.15 -11.45
C PHE A 261 17.83 13.59 -10.94
N THR A 262 17.80 14.70 -10.20
CA THR A 262 16.58 15.39 -9.79
C THR A 262 16.64 16.89 -10.06
N MET A 263 15.47 17.51 -10.25
CA MET A 263 15.30 18.97 -10.39
C MET A 263 13.91 19.38 -9.89
N ASN A 264 13.66 20.68 -9.76
CA ASN A 264 12.33 21.24 -9.56
C ASN A 264 11.50 21.09 -10.84
N SER A 265 10.17 21.02 -10.73
CA SER A 265 9.28 20.89 -11.89
C SER A 265 9.33 22.07 -12.87
N ASP A 266 9.82 23.23 -12.42
CA ASP A 266 10.11 24.38 -13.27
C ASP A 266 11.43 24.24 -14.06
N GLY A 267 12.21 23.18 -13.85
CA GLY A 267 13.51 22.91 -14.48
C GLY A 267 14.72 23.45 -13.72
N SER A 268 14.52 24.16 -12.59
CA SER A 268 15.61 24.69 -11.79
C SER A 268 16.17 23.65 -10.79
N GLY A 269 17.37 23.90 -10.26
CA GLY A 269 17.92 23.09 -9.16
C GLY A 269 18.31 21.67 -9.53
N GLU A 270 18.71 21.45 -10.79
CA GLU A 270 19.26 20.19 -11.27
C GLU A 270 20.42 19.69 -10.40
N LYS A 271 20.39 18.41 -10.00
CA LYS A 271 21.46 17.73 -9.27
C LYS A 271 21.51 16.23 -9.56
N ALA A 272 22.72 15.67 -9.54
CA ALA A 272 22.93 14.22 -9.56
C ALA A 272 22.67 13.62 -8.16
N VAL A 273 21.81 12.60 -8.11
CA VAL A 273 21.49 11.82 -6.91
C VAL A 273 22.42 10.62 -6.77
N THR A 274 22.86 10.02 -7.88
CA THR A 274 23.81 8.90 -7.89
C THR A 274 25.14 9.26 -8.55
N ARG A 275 26.21 8.53 -8.20
CA ARG A 275 27.57 8.63 -8.77
C ARG A 275 28.24 7.25 -8.82
N LEU A 276 27.57 6.30 -9.44
CA LEU A 276 27.93 4.89 -9.45
C LEU A 276 28.96 4.52 -10.53
N GLY A 277 29.08 5.31 -11.59
CA GLY A 277 29.91 4.96 -12.76
C GLY A 277 29.41 3.70 -13.48
N ALA A 278 28.13 3.38 -13.30
CA ALA A 278 27.43 2.22 -13.84
C ALA A 278 26.24 2.69 -14.69
N MET A 279 25.50 1.75 -15.28
CA MET A 279 24.27 2.07 -15.99
C MET A 279 23.10 2.12 -15.01
N SER A 280 22.69 3.30 -14.57
CA SER A 280 21.55 3.50 -13.68
C SER A 280 20.38 4.12 -14.44
N TRP A 281 19.19 3.50 -14.39
CA TRP A 281 18.06 3.92 -15.20
C TRP A 281 16.70 3.57 -14.59
N ALA A 282 15.63 4.07 -15.23
CA ALA A 282 14.24 3.96 -14.79
C ALA A 282 14.02 4.37 -13.31
N PRO A 283 14.40 5.61 -12.92
CA PRO A 283 14.16 6.08 -11.56
C PRO A 283 12.68 6.37 -11.35
N TYR A 284 12.18 6.09 -10.15
CA TYR A 284 10.81 6.38 -9.74
C TYR A 284 10.78 6.81 -8.28
N PHE A 285 10.08 7.90 -7.97
CA PHE A 285 9.93 8.35 -6.58
C PHE A 285 9.04 7.41 -5.79
N HIS A 286 9.38 7.15 -4.54
CA HIS A 286 8.39 6.70 -3.56
C HIS A 286 7.32 7.79 -3.37
N PRO A 287 6.03 7.47 -3.13
CA PRO A 287 4.98 8.48 -2.98
C PRO A 287 5.23 9.51 -1.87
N SER A 288 6.09 9.20 -0.89
CA SER A 288 6.51 10.17 0.13
C SER A 288 7.45 11.26 -0.39
N GLY A 289 8.13 11.03 -1.52
CA GLY A 289 9.15 11.92 -2.07
C GLY A 289 10.55 11.81 -1.44
N ASP A 290 10.70 11.01 -0.37
CA ASP A 290 11.95 10.96 0.40
C ASP A 290 13.07 10.17 -0.26
N TYR A 291 12.73 9.23 -1.15
CA TYR A 291 13.69 8.38 -1.82
C TYR A 291 13.18 7.91 -3.19
N ILE A 292 14.11 7.40 -3.98
CA ILE A 292 13.93 6.99 -5.38
C ILE A 292 14.35 5.54 -5.50
N VAL A 293 13.55 4.71 -6.17
CA VAL A 293 13.93 3.37 -6.63
C VAL A 293 14.38 3.45 -8.09
N PHE A 294 15.38 2.68 -8.48
CA PHE A 294 15.91 2.65 -9.85
C PHE A 294 16.58 1.30 -10.13
N ALA A 295 16.91 1.02 -11.38
CA ALA A 295 17.64 -0.18 -11.78
C ALA A 295 19.10 0.14 -12.12
N THR A 296 20.04 -0.72 -11.73
CA THR A 296 21.46 -0.55 -12.11
C THR A 296 22.19 -1.86 -12.34
N ASN A 297 23.22 -1.82 -13.17
CA ASN A 297 24.05 -2.98 -13.52
C ASN A 297 25.34 -3.11 -12.67
N LEU A 298 25.33 -2.59 -11.44
CA LEU A 298 26.44 -2.72 -10.48
C LEU A 298 26.88 -4.18 -10.25
N GLN A 299 25.97 -5.13 -10.46
CA GLN A 299 26.23 -6.56 -10.30
C GLN A 299 26.78 -7.23 -11.58
N GLY A 300 27.03 -6.44 -12.62
CA GLY A 300 27.64 -6.87 -13.87
C GLY A 300 26.81 -6.44 -15.08
N PHE A 301 27.46 -6.33 -16.25
CA PHE A 301 26.84 -5.80 -17.48
C PHE A 301 25.55 -6.50 -17.95
N GLN A 302 25.33 -7.75 -17.53
CA GLN A 302 24.14 -8.53 -17.86
C GLN A 302 23.17 -8.70 -16.68
N ASN A 303 23.52 -8.21 -15.49
CA ASN A 303 22.70 -8.31 -14.30
C ASN A 303 22.23 -6.92 -13.86
N PHE A 304 20.97 -6.60 -14.13
CA PHE A 304 20.31 -5.38 -13.64
C PHE A 304 19.47 -5.72 -12.42
N GLU A 305 19.67 -4.95 -11.36
CA GLU A 305 18.99 -5.13 -10.09
C GLU A 305 18.40 -3.79 -9.64
N LEU A 306 17.34 -3.85 -8.85
CA LEU A 306 16.73 -2.68 -8.24
C LEU A 306 17.58 -2.18 -7.08
N TYR A 307 17.71 -0.86 -6.97
CA TYR A 307 18.34 -0.13 -5.88
C TYR A 307 17.42 1.01 -5.46
N MET A 308 17.59 1.48 -4.22
CA MET A 308 16.94 2.68 -3.72
C MET A 308 17.98 3.67 -3.17
N VAL A 309 17.68 4.96 -3.23
CA VAL A 309 18.56 6.04 -2.75
C VAL A 309 17.73 7.19 -2.19
N ASP A 310 18.22 7.83 -1.13
CA ASP A 310 17.67 9.10 -0.61
C ASP A 310 17.52 10.10 -1.76
N ALA A 311 16.36 10.75 -1.87
CA ALA A 311 16.04 11.65 -2.98
C ALA A 311 16.96 12.87 -3.04
N GLU A 312 17.57 13.21 -1.89
CA GLU A 312 18.57 14.26 -1.81
C GLU A 312 19.97 13.82 -2.24
N GLY A 313 20.20 12.52 -2.45
CA GLY A 313 21.48 11.94 -2.89
C GLY A 313 22.58 12.03 -1.84
N ARG A 314 22.22 12.06 -0.54
CA ARG A 314 23.19 12.25 0.56
C ARG A 314 23.92 10.97 0.96
N ARG A 315 23.44 9.80 0.51
CA ARG A 315 23.93 8.48 0.91
C ARG A 315 24.04 7.56 -0.28
N ASP A 316 24.86 6.53 -0.12
CA ASP A 316 25.05 5.52 -1.15
C ASP A 316 23.75 4.71 -1.37
N PRO A 317 23.43 4.33 -2.62
CA PRO A 317 22.28 3.49 -2.91
C PRO A 317 22.33 2.10 -2.26
N ILE A 318 21.16 1.57 -1.95
CA ILE A 318 20.97 0.29 -1.27
C ILE A 318 20.27 -0.67 -2.22
N ARG A 319 20.80 -1.90 -2.35
CA ARG A 319 20.25 -2.94 -3.23
C ARG A 319 18.93 -3.47 -2.69
N VAL A 320 17.95 -3.64 -3.59
CA VAL A 320 16.59 -4.09 -3.31
C VAL A 320 16.38 -5.53 -3.78
N THR A 321 16.72 -5.87 -5.03
CA THR A 321 16.54 -7.22 -5.59
C THR A 321 17.87 -7.97 -5.70
N TYR A 322 17.80 -9.30 -5.65
CA TYR A 322 18.97 -10.20 -5.60
C TYR A 322 18.86 -11.35 -6.61
N SER A 323 18.18 -11.11 -7.74
CA SER A 323 17.86 -12.17 -8.70
C SER A 323 18.67 -12.04 -10.00
N ASP A 324 19.39 -13.11 -10.36
CA ASP A 324 20.19 -13.13 -11.59
C ASP A 324 19.35 -12.80 -12.84
N GLY A 325 19.73 -11.74 -13.55
CA GLY A 325 19.19 -11.39 -14.85
C GLY A 325 18.77 -9.94 -14.91
N PHE A 326 17.53 -9.69 -15.29
CA PHE A 326 16.98 -8.36 -15.42
C PHE A 326 15.88 -8.16 -14.38
N ASP A 327 16.10 -7.23 -13.46
CA ASP A 327 15.09 -6.53 -12.69
C ASP A 327 15.18 -5.03 -13.01
N GLY A 328 14.08 -4.44 -13.46
CA GLY A 328 14.06 -3.03 -13.81
C GLY A 328 12.67 -2.46 -14.04
N LEU A 329 12.61 -1.18 -14.41
CA LEU A 329 11.36 -0.42 -14.55
C LEU A 329 10.49 -0.50 -13.28
N PRO A 330 11.05 -0.18 -12.10
CA PRO A 330 10.33 -0.22 -10.83
C PRO A 330 9.32 0.92 -10.70
N VAL A 331 8.14 0.63 -10.17
CA VAL A 331 7.07 1.61 -9.93
C VAL A 331 6.35 1.27 -8.63
N PHE A 332 6.28 2.24 -7.70
CA PHE A 332 5.52 2.11 -6.47
C PHE A 332 4.02 2.26 -6.73
N SER A 333 3.19 1.53 -5.98
CA SER A 333 1.75 1.82 -5.93
C SER A 333 1.49 3.20 -5.32
N PRO A 334 0.36 3.86 -5.65
CA PRO A 334 0.10 5.23 -5.18
C PRO A 334 0.06 5.40 -3.66
N ASP A 335 -0.28 4.34 -2.93
CA ASP A 335 -0.28 4.27 -1.46
C ASP A 335 1.11 4.01 -0.84
N GLY A 336 2.11 3.67 -1.66
CA GLY A 336 3.47 3.30 -1.23
C GLY A 336 3.60 1.90 -0.64
N GLY A 337 2.51 1.14 -0.57
CA GLY A 337 2.48 -0.19 0.08
C GLY A 337 2.97 -1.34 -0.78
N ARG A 338 3.12 -1.15 -2.10
CA ARG A 338 3.56 -2.17 -3.05
C ARG A 338 4.58 -1.62 -4.03
N LEU A 339 5.44 -2.51 -4.53
CA LEU A 339 6.37 -2.25 -5.62
C LEU A 339 6.08 -3.20 -6.77
N SER A 340 5.96 -2.66 -7.99
CA SER A 340 5.94 -3.45 -9.22
C SER A 340 7.21 -3.23 -10.04
N TRP A 341 7.65 -4.25 -10.76
CA TRP A 341 8.83 -4.16 -11.64
C TRP A 341 8.78 -5.21 -12.74
N SER A 342 9.57 -5.01 -13.79
CA SER A 342 9.77 -5.99 -14.86
C SER A 342 10.93 -6.91 -14.49
N SER A 343 10.71 -8.23 -14.54
CA SER A 343 11.71 -9.22 -14.17
C SER A 343 11.84 -10.38 -15.15
N SER A 344 13.07 -10.81 -15.44
CA SER A 344 13.38 -12.06 -16.14
C SER A 344 13.51 -13.27 -15.21
N ARG A 345 13.01 -13.19 -13.97
CA ARG A 345 12.97 -14.32 -13.02
C ARG A 345 11.97 -15.42 -13.41
N THR A 346 11.41 -15.36 -14.62
CA THR A 346 10.55 -16.38 -15.21
C THR A 346 11.35 -17.63 -15.63
N ALA A 347 10.63 -18.73 -15.87
CA ALA A 347 11.24 -19.98 -16.32
C ALA A 347 11.91 -19.89 -17.71
N ASP A 348 11.37 -19.07 -18.60
CA ASP A 348 11.85 -18.86 -19.97
C ASP A 348 12.78 -17.64 -20.14
N LYS A 349 13.09 -16.97 -19.03
CA LYS A 349 13.93 -15.75 -18.96
C LYS A 349 13.41 -14.57 -19.78
N GLN A 350 12.15 -14.60 -20.22
CA GLN A 350 11.51 -13.44 -20.81
C GLN A 350 10.98 -12.51 -19.70
N PRO A 351 11.17 -11.19 -19.82
CA PRO A 351 10.69 -10.27 -18.80
C PRO A 351 9.16 -10.27 -18.72
N GLN A 352 8.66 -10.33 -17.49
CA GLN A 352 7.24 -10.18 -17.13
C GLN A 352 7.14 -9.21 -15.96
N ILE A 353 5.94 -8.69 -15.68
CA ILE A 353 5.72 -7.80 -14.54
C ILE A 353 5.52 -8.64 -13.27
N PHE A 354 6.19 -8.24 -12.20
CA PHE A 354 6.05 -8.75 -10.85
C PHE A 354 5.55 -7.64 -9.95
N ILE A 355 4.92 -8.03 -8.84
CA ILE A 355 4.46 -7.14 -7.78
C ILE A 355 4.73 -7.78 -6.42
N ALA A 356 5.06 -6.95 -5.43
CA ALA A 356 5.33 -7.36 -4.07
C ALA A 356 4.82 -6.30 -3.08
N ASP A 357 4.57 -6.72 -1.84
CA ASP A 357 4.38 -5.81 -0.72
C ASP A 357 5.72 -5.12 -0.41
N TRP A 358 5.66 -3.81 -0.15
CA TRP A 358 6.82 -2.98 0.10
C TRP A 358 6.92 -2.60 1.57
N ASN A 359 8.10 -2.83 2.17
CA ASN A 359 8.38 -2.45 3.54
C ASN A 359 9.04 -1.06 3.62
N ASP A 360 8.23 0.01 3.56
CA ASP A 360 8.69 1.40 3.64
C ASP A 360 9.46 1.70 4.94
N ALA A 361 9.04 1.13 6.07
CA ALA A 361 9.71 1.34 7.35
C ALA A 361 11.17 0.82 7.30
N GLU A 362 11.37 -0.39 6.77
CA GLU A 362 12.71 -0.95 6.61
C GLU A 362 13.53 -0.20 5.55
N ALA A 363 12.88 0.25 4.47
CA ALA A 363 13.53 1.05 3.44
C ALA A 363 14.14 2.34 4.01
N ARG A 364 13.33 3.07 4.81
CA ARG A 364 13.77 4.27 5.52
C ARG A 364 14.88 3.97 6.51
N ARG A 365 14.81 2.85 7.22
CA ARG A 365 15.85 2.42 8.17
C ARG A 365 17.18 2.18 7.51
N LEU A 366 17.17 1.47 6.39
CA LEU A 366 18.35 1.18 5.60
C LEU A 366 18.94 2.46 5.02
N LEU A 367 18.10 3.34 4.46
CA LEU A 367 18.51 4.67 4.00
C LEU A 367 18.84 5.62 5.15
N GLY A 368 18.59 5.20 6.39
CA GLY A 368 18.62 5.95 7.65
C GLY A 368 17.98 7.33 7.56
N LEU A 369 16.80 7.37 6.96
CA LEU A 369 15.84 8.46 6.98
C LEU A 369 15.04 8.50 8.29
N ASP A 370 15.26 7.53 9.19
CA ASP A 370 14.63 7.39 10.50
C ASP A 370 15.06 8.44 11.55
N ARG A 371 16.11 9.21 11.26
CA ARG A 371 16.68 10.19 12.20
C ARG A 371 16.87 11.55 11.54
N GLU A 372 16.18 12.53 12.12
CA GLU A 372 16.25 13.97 11.89
C GLU A 372 15.86 14.46 10.47
N GLY A 373 14.76 15.21 10.41
CA GLY A 373 14.47 16.10 9.29
C GLY A 373 13.89 15.42 8.06
N ALA A 374 12.90 14.53 8.23
CA ALA A 374 11.93 14.30 7.16
C ALA A 374 11.17 15.62 6.97
N SER A 375 11.60 16.40 5.97
CA SER A 375 10.76 17.42 5.35
C SER A 375 9.48 16.72 4.94
N GLU A 376 8.41 16.92 5.71
CA GLU A 376 7.11 16.35 5.42
C GLU A 376 6.71 16.67 3.98
N ALA A 377 6.22 15.66 3.27
CA ALA A 377 5.55 15.87 2.01
C ALA A 377 4.51 16.99 2.19
N PRO A 378 4.54 18.05 1.36
CA PRO A 378 3.46 19.00 1.33
C PRO A 378 2.18 18.23 0.99
N GLY A 379 1.16 18.33 1.84
CA GLY A 379 -0.19 17.91 1.47
C GLY A 379 -0.58 18.58 0.14
N ARG A 380 -1.42 17.89 -0.66
CA ARG A 380 -2.06 18.44 -1.86
C ARG A 380 -2.58 19.87 -1.59
N PRO A 381 -2.64 20.76 -2.61
CA PRO A 381 -3.26 22.07 -2.45
C PRO A 381 -4.69 21.89 -1.92
N ILE A 382 -4.93 22.54 -0.79
CA ILE A 382 -6.22 22.56 -0.12
C ILE A 382 -7.12 23.51 -0.92
N PRO A 383 -8.41 23.17 -1.17
CA PRO A 383 -9.33 24.06 -1.86
C PRO A 383 -9.31 25.44 -1.18
N GLU A 384 -9.15 26.51 -1.97
CA GLU A 384 -9.11 27.87 -1.43
C GLU A 384 -10.35 28.14 -0.57
N VAL A 385 -10.13 28.52 0.69
CA VAL A 385 -11.19 28.96 1.59
C VAL A 385 -11.68 30.33 1.10
N PRO A 386 -12.99 30.51 0.82
CA PRO A 386 -13.52 31.82 0.47
C PRO A 386 -13.24 32.84 1.59
N GLU A 387 -12.94 34.10 1.24
CA GLU A 387 -12.67 35.19 2.19
C GLU A 387 -13.66 35.18 3.37
N THR A 388 -13.13 35.08 4.58
CA THR A 388 -13.99 34.96 5.78
C THR A 388 -14.61 36.29 6.16
N ARG A 389 -15.86 36.24 6.61
CA ARG A 389 -16.66 37.40 7.07
C ARG A 389 -17.05 37.19 8.53
N ALA A 390 -17.24 38.28 9.27
CA ALA A 390 -17.61 38.20 10.70
C ALA A 390 -19.01 37.61 10.95
N ALA A 391 -19.86 37.50 9.93
CA ALA A 391 -21.17 36.88 10.03
C ALA A 391 -21.04 35.36 9.89
N ILE A 392 -21.68 34.60 10.80
CA ILE A 392 -21.76 33.15 10.68
C ILE A 392 -22.76 32.82 9.56
N ASP A 393 -22.26 32.26 8.46
CA ASP A 393 -23.08 31.85 7.31
C ASP A 393 -23.24 30.32 7.27
N ALA A 394 -24.45 29.86 6.95
CA ALA A 394 -24.74 28.43 6.87
C ALA A 394 -24.01 27.74 5.69
N GLY A 395 -23.73 28.47 4.61
CA GLY A 395 -22.97 28.01 3.46
C GLY A 395 -21.50 27.73 3.82
N ASP A 396 -20.87 28.60 4.59
CA ASP A 396 -19.48 28.44 5.03
C ASP A 396 -19.33 27.19 5.93
N LEU A 397 -20.25 27.02 6.90
CA LEU A 397 -20.28 25.84 7.75
C LEU A 397 -20.50 24.55 6.94
N ARG A 398 -21.45 24.57 5.99
CA ARG A 398 -21.74 23.43 5.12
C ARG A 398 -20.53 23.07 4.27
N HIS A 399 -19.80 24.05 3.74
CA HIS A 399 -18.61 23.81 2.92
C HIS A 399 -17.52 23.05 3.70
N HIS A 400 -17.19 23.49 4.91
CA HIS A 400 -16.21 22.80 5.76
C HIS A 400 -16.66 21.37 6.11
N VAL A 401 -17.93 21.19 6.46
CA VAL A 401 -18.48 19.87 6.79
C VAL A 401 -18.47 18.93 5.58
N GLU A 402 -18.84 19.42 4.39
CA GLU A 402 -18.85 18.61 3.15
C GLU A 402 -17.45 18.14 2.76
N ILE A 403 -16.44 19.00 2.90
CA ILE A 403 -15.05 18.60 2.64
C ILE A 403 -14.56 17.60 3.67
N LEU A 404 -14.76 17.89 4.95
CA LEU A 404 -14.30 16.99 6.01
C LEU A 404 -15.02 15.63 5.94
N ALA A 405 -16.30 15.60 5.54
CA ALA A 405 -17.09 14.39 5.40
C ALA A 405 -17.03 13.74 4.00
N SER A 406 -16.20 14.24 3.08
CA SER A 406 -16.12 13.68 1.73
C SER A 406 -15.50 12.28 1.72
N GLU A 407 -15.81 11.50 0.68
CA GLU A 407 -15.16 10.20 0.45
C GLU A 407 -13.63 10.34 0.34
N GLU A 408 -13.16 11.48 -0.15
CA GLU A 408 -11.73 11.81 -0.29
C GLU A 408 -11.01 11.83 1.06
N MET A 409 -11.72 12.06 2.16
CA MET A 409 -11.13 12.04 3.50
C MET A 409 -10.99 10.61 4.05
N GLU A 410 -11.48 9.56 3.39
CA GLU A 410 -11.34 8.11 3.76
C GLU A 410 -11.60 7.78 5.25
N GLY A 411 -12.27 8.67 5.99
CA GLY A 411 -12.40 8.60 7.45
C GLY A 411 -11.19 9.17 8.22
N ARG A 412 -11.40 9.50 9.50
CA ARG A 412 -10.43 10.23 10.34
C ARG A 412 -9.95 9.41 11.53
N LEU A 413 -9.71 8.12 11.31
CA LEU A 413 -9.06 7.29 12.32
C LEU A 413 -7.66 7.87 12.60
N THR A 414 -7.30 8.07 13.86
CA THR A 414 -6.01 8.67 14.25
C THR A 414 -4.84 8.02 13.51
N GLY A 415 -3.95 8.82 12.91
CA GLY A 415 -2.80 8.32 12.17
C GLY A 415 -3.13 7.69 10.81
N SER A 416 -4.39 7.72 10.36
CA SER A 416 -4.76 7.31 9.01
C SER A 416 -4.37 8.37 7.96
N PRO A 417 -4.23 7.99 6.68
CA PRO A 417 -4.07 8.96 5.59
C PRO A 417 -5.20 10.00 5.56
N GLY A 418 -6.43 9.55 5.85
CA GLY A 418 -7.61 10.40 5.90
C GLY A 418 -7.62 11.42 7.03
N GLU A 419 -7.22 11.02 8.25
CA GLU A 419 -7.02 11.96 9.36
C GLU A 419 -5.98 13.01 8.99
N ARG A 420 -4.84 12.60 8.40
CA ARG A 420 -3.82 13.55 7.95
C ARG A 420 -4.38 14.54 6.93
N ARG A 421 -5.20 14.12 5.97
CA ARG A 421 -5.82 15.06 5.02
C ARG A 421 -6.78 16.02 5.71
N ALA A 422 -7.60 15.54 6.63
CA ALA A 422 -8.51 16.38 7.39
C ALA A 422 -7.76 17.39 8.28
N THR A 423 -6.71 16.97 8.98
CA THR A 423 -5.91 17.89 9.81
C THR A 423 -5.10 18.87 8.97
N ALA A 424 -4.65 18.48 7.77
CA ALA A 424 -4.05 19.42 6.83
C ALA A 424 -5.04 20.49 6.38
N TYR A 425 -6.27 20.09 6.03
CA TYR A 425 -7.35 21.01 5.67
C TYR A 425 -7.61 22.06 6.77
N VAL A 426 -7.73 21.61 8.02
CA VAL A 426 -7.94 22.50 9.18
C VAL A 426 -6.76 23.47 9.35
N ALA A 427 -5.51 22.99 9.18
CA ALA A 427 -4.33 23.84 9.27
C ALA A 427 -4.34 24.97 8.22
N SER A 428 -4.68 24.67 6.96
CA SER A 428 -4.77 25.71 5.93
C SER A 428 -5.98 26.62 6.10
N ALA A 429 -7.10 26.11 6.64
CA ALA A 429 -8.21 26.99 7.02
C ALA A 429 -7.76 27.98 8.10
N PHE A 430 -6.95 27.54 9.08
CA PHE A 430 -6.38 28.43 10.09
C PHE A 430 -5.40 29.44 9.50
N GLU A 431 -4.54 29.02 8.57
CA GLU A 431 -3.63 29.92 7.86
C GLU A 431 -4.38 30.98 7.06
N ALA A 432 -5.41 30.59 6.30
CA ALA A 432 -6.25 31.50 5.52
C ALA A 432 -7.04 32.48 6.41
N LEU A 433 -7.36 32.08 7.64
CA LEU A 433 -7.96 32.94 8.67
C LEU A 433 -6.95 33.91 9.32
N GLY A 434 -5.66 33.83 8.98
CA GLY A 434 -4.60 34.64 9.57
C GLY A 434 -4.22 34.25 10.99
N LEU A 435 -4.56 33.02 11.42
CA LEU A 435 -4.13 32.49 12.71
C LEU A 435 -2.65 32.08 12.63
N GLU A 436 -1.88 32.36 13.67
CA GLU A 436 -0.46 31.99 13.74
C GLU A 436 -0.33 30.50 14.11
N PRO A 437 0.67 29.75 13.59
CA PRO A 437 0.92 28.37 14.01
C PRO A 437 1.30 28.29 15.49
N ALA A 438 0.84 27.22 16.17
CA ALA A 438 1.10 26.99 17.59
C ALA A 438 1.42 25.52 17.95
N GLY A 439 1.72 24.70 16.94
CA GLY A 439 2.18 23.33 17.09
C GLY A 439 3.70 23.20 17.28
N ASP A 440 4.20 22.00 17.07
CA ASP A 440 5.61 21.66 17.19
C ASP A 440 6.44 22.39 16.11
N GLU A 441 7.69 22.72 16.45
CA GLU A 441 8.67 23.35 15.54
C GLU A 441 8.18 24.65 14.84
N GLY A 442 7.16 25.30 15.39
CA GLY A 442 6.57 26.51 14.82
C GLY A 442 5.59 26.27 13.66
N GLY A 443 5.14 25.03 13.47
CA GLY A 443 4.09 24.66 12.51
C GLY A 443 2.69 24.59 13.12
N TYR A 444 1.69 24.20 12.33
CA TYR A 444 0.32 24.00 12.82
C TYR A 444 0.09 22.64 13.47
N PHE A 445 1.04 21.70 13.41
CA PHE A 445 0.83 20.34 13.87
C PHE A 445 1.54 20.09 15.20
N GLN A 446 0.84 19.51 16.16
CA GLN A 446 1.44 18.93 17.36
C GLN A 446 1.33 17.42 17.26
N TYR A 447 2.46 16.73 17.24
CA TYR A 447 2.50 15.29 17.08
C TYR A 447 2.44 14.56 18.41
N PHE A 448 1.85 13.38 18.40
CA PHE A 448 1.86 12.47 19.53
C PHE A 448 1.94 11.02 19.06
N ASP A 449 2.63 10.21 19.84
CA ASP A 449 2.68 8.76 19.62
C ASP A 449 1.48 8.11 20.28
N PHE A 450 0.88 7.14 19.59
CA PHE A 450 -0.19 6.32 20.11
C PHE A 450 0.02 4.87 19.65
N THR A 451 -0.54 3.92 20.38
CA THR A 451 -0.55 2.53 19.92
C THR A 451 -1.62 2.39 18.83
N SER A 452 -1.25 2.03 17.60
CA SER A 452 -2.20 1.85 16.48
C SER A 452 -2.75 0.44 16.40
N ALA A 453 -1.93 -0.53 16.77
CA ALA A 453 -2.24 -1.94 16.69
C ALA A 453 -1.52 -2.69 17.81
N VAL A 454 -1.86 -3.96 17.96
CA VAL A 454 -1.21 -4.87 18.90
C VAL A 454 -1.01 -6.18 18.16
N SER A 455 0.20 -6.73 18.23
CA SER A 455 0.55 -8.05 17.72
C SER A 455 0.88 -9.01 18.87
N LEU A 456 0.87 -10.31 18.57
CA LEU A 456 1.21 -11.36 19.53
C LEU A 456 2.74 -11.51 19.59
N GLY A 457 3.31 -11.37 20.79
CA GLY A 457 4.69 -11.72 21.03
C GLY A 457 4.93 -13.23 21.16
N PRO A 458 6.19 -13.69 21.11
CA PRO A 458 6.53 -15.11 21.07
C PRO A 458 6.26 -15.85 22.39
N ASP A 459 6.07 -15.14 23.52
CA ASP A 459 5.96 -15.77 24.84
C ASP A 459 4.52 -16.14 25.24
N ASN A 460 3.54 -15.93 24.35
CA ASN A 460 2.15 -16.30 24.60
C ASN A 460 1.99 -17.79 24.89
N ARG A 461 1.46 -18.12 26.07
CA ARG A 461 1.17 -19.51 26.48
C ARG A 461 -0.11 -19.58 27.30
N LEU A 462 -0.93 -20.60 27.06
CA LEU A 462 -2.09 -20.93 27.88
C LEU A 462 -1.95 -22.37 28.37
N SER A 463 -2.14 -22.56 29.66
CA SER A 463 -2.17 -23.87 30.30
C SER A 463 -3.49 -24.03 31.02
N ILE A 464 -4.22 -25.10 30.70
CA ILE A 464 -5.47 -25.46 31.34
C ILE A 464 -5.30 -26.86 31.94
N VAL A 465 -5.29 -26.94 33.26
CA VAL A 465 -5.35 -28.21 33.99
C VAL A 465 -6.79 -28.69 34.01
N GLY A 466 -6.99 -29.98 33.80
CA GLY A 466 -8.31 -30.62 33.84
C GLY A 466 -8.94 -30.90 32.47
N ILE A 467 -8.22 -30.62 31.38
CA ILE A 467 -8.57 -31.02 30.01
C ILE A 467 -7.41 -31.83 29.38
N GLU A 468 -7.72 -32.71 28.43
CA GLU A 468 -6.74 -33.65 27.85
C GLU A 468 -5.81 -33.02 26.80
N GLN A 469 -6.28 -31.98 26.11
CA GLN A 469 -5.56 -31.38 24.97
C GLN A 469 -4.93 -30.05 25.38
N ALA A 470 -3.68 -29.85 24.97
CA ALA A 470 -3.00 -28.58 25.15
C ALA A 470 -3.54 -27.56 24.13
N PRO A 471 -4.03 -26.38 24.56
CA PRO A 471 -4.59 -25.38 23.65
C PRO A 471 -3.57 -24.84 22.64
N VAL A 472 -3.95 -24.76 21.37
CA VAL A 472 -3.13 -24.19 20.29
C VAL A 472 -3.43 -22.69 20.12
N LEU A 473 -2.39 -21.85 20.12
CA LEU A 473 -2.52 -20.41 19.86
C LEU A 473 -3.06 -20.16 18.45
N ASP A 474 -4.00 -19.21 18.29
CA ASP A 474 -4.73 -18.89 17.06
C ASP A 474 -5.61 -20.03 16.48
N GLY A 475 -5.61 -21.21 17.10
CA GLY A 475 -6.57 -22.28 16.83
C GLY A 475 -7.64 -22.38 17.90
N ASP A 476 -7.23 -22.72 19.13
CA ASP A 476 -8.13 -22.94 20.27
C ASP A 476 -8.24 -21.72 21.17
N TRP A 477 -7.25 -20.84 21.16
CA TRP A 477 -7.24 -19.65 22.01
C TRP A 477 -6.35 -18.54 21.47
N ARG A 478 -6.57 -17.32 21.94
CA ARG A 478 -5.62 -16.20 21.80
C ARG A 478 -5.84 -15.13 22.88
N PRO A 479 -4.82 -14.33 23.22
CA PRO A 479 -5.00 -13.18 24.11
C PRO A 479 -5.95 -12.14 23.51
N LEU A 480 -6.66 -11.41 24.38
CA LEU A 480 -7.43 -10.23 23.96
C LEU A 480 -6.50 -9.01 23.86
N GLY A 481 -6.72 -8.13 22.89
CA GLY A 481 -5.93 -6.89 22.75
C GLY A 481 -6.03 -5.94 23.95
N LEU A 482 -7.07 -6.08 24.78
CA LEU A 482 -7.29 -5.34 26.03
C LEU A 482 -6.57 -5.94 27.25
N SER A 483 -5.74 -6.97 27.08
CA SER A 483 -5.15 -7.70 28.20
C SER A 483 -3.91 -7.02 28.76
N ALA A 484 -3.71 -7.17 30.08
CA ALA A 484 -2.42 -6.85 30.68
C ALA A 484 -1.35 -7.87 30.25
N ALA A 485 -0.18 -7.39 29.87
CA ALA A 485 0.98 -8.24 29.60
C ALA A 485 1.52 -8.88 30.89
N GLY A 486 2.07 -10.08 30.77
CA GLY A 486 2.64 -10.86 31.85
C GLY A 486 1.87 -12.14 32.17
N SER A 487 2.23 -12.75 33.30
CA SER A 487 1.65 -14.02 33.72
C SER A 487 0.49 -13.82 34.70
N ALA A 488 -0.60 -14.53 34.47
CA ALA A 488 -1.73 -14.66 35.39
C ALA A 488 -2.05 -16.14 35.63
N GLY A 489 -2.11 -16.56 36.89
CA GLY A 489 -2.39 -17.94 37.27
C GLY A 489 -1.30 -18.60 38.13
N PRO A 490 -1.50 -19.86 38.53
CA PRO A 490 -2.70 -20.67 38.27
C PRO A 490 -3.91 -20.23 39.12
N GLY A 491 -5.10 -20.19 38.51
CA GLY A 491 -6.36 -19.86 39.21
C GLY A 491 -7.50 -20.81 38.83
N GLU A 492 -8.45 -21.02 39.74
CA GLU A 492 -9.68 -21.79 39.48
C GLU A 492 -10.60 -21.01 38.52
N VAL A 493 -11.51 -21.72 37.84
CA VAL A 493 -12.42 -21.10 36.86
C VAL A 493 -13.86 -21.12 37.36
N VAL A 494 -14.57 -20.02 37.16
CA VAL A 494 -16.01 -19.89 37.37
C VAL A 494 -16.67 -19.39 36.09
N PHE A 495 -17.89 -19.85 35.81
CA PHE A 495 -18.70 -19.38 34.70
C PHE A 495 -19.71 -18.33 35.18
N ALA A 496 -19.72 -17.16 34.54
CA ALA A 496 -20.54 -16.01 34.92
C ALA A 496 -21.44 -15.52 33.77
N GLY A 497 -22.01 -16.44 33.00
CA GLY A 497 -22.97 -16.13 31.94
C GLY A 497 -22.42 -15.20 30.87
N TYR A 498 -23.15 -14.14 30.53
CA TYR A 498 -22.70 -13.11 29.59
C TYR A 498 -21.72 -12.09 30.21
N GLY A 499 -21.44 -12.16 31.52
CA GLY A 499 -20.54 -11.23 32.20
C GLY A 499 -21.06 -9.80 32.29
N ILE A 500 -22.36 -9.58 32.10
CA ILE A 500 -22.99 -8.26 32.06
C ILE A 500 -23.53 -7.90 33.44
N VAL A 501 -23.28 -6.66 33.86
CA VAL A 501 -23.95 -6.03 35.01
C VAL A 501 -24.53 -4.71 34.53
N ALA A 502 -25.85 -4.62 34.44
CA ALA A 502 -26.59 -3.46 33.96
C ALA A 502 -27.65 -3.05 34.98
N PRO A 503 -27.69 -1.79 35.44
CA PRO A 503 -28.77 -1.28 36.29
C PRO A 503 -30.10 -1.25 35.54
N ALA A 504 -31.22 -1.14 36.25
CA ALA A 504 -32.52 -0.90 35.61
C ALA A 504 -32.55 0.47 34.90
N GLY A 505 -33.26 0.56 33.78
CA GLY A 505 -33.44 1.77 32.98
C GLY A 505 -34.91 2.04 32.67
N GLU A 506 -35.21 3.11 31.92
CA GLU A 506 -36.58 3.36 31.45
C GLU A 506 -37.07 2.20 30.59
N GLY A 507 -38.04 1.43 31.10
CA GLY A 507 -38.62 0.29 30.41
C GLY A 507 -37.73 -0.96 30.31
N SER A 508 -36.59 -1.01 31.02
CA SER A 508 -35.63 -2.13 30.97
C SER A 508 -35.25 -2.61 32.37
N ALA A 509 -35.29 -3.93 32.59
CA ALA A 509 -34.96 -4.54 33.87
C ALA A 509 -33.44 -4.55 34.12
N ALA A 510 -33.04 -4.58 35.39
CA ALA A 510 -31.65 -4.81 35.77
C ALA A 510 -31.21 -6.22 35.36
N TYR A 511 -29.94 -6.39 35.02
CA TYR A 511 -29.35 -7.67 34.61
C TYR A 511 -27.99 -7.84 35.27
N ASP A 512 -27.78 -8.91 36.04
CA ASP A 512 -26.50 -9.20 36.70
C ASP A 512 -26.15 -10.68 36.46
N SER A 513 -25.12 -10.93 35.63
CA SER A 513 -24.65 -12.28 35.32
C SER A 513 -23.84 -12.95 36.44
N TYR A 514 -23.39 -12.17 37.43
CA TYR A 514 -22.57 -12.68 38.54
C TYR A 514 -23.44 -13.06 39.74
N GLY A 515 -24.45 -12.24 40.08
CA GLY A 515 -25.23 -12.43 41.31
C GLY A 515 -24.31 -12.57 42.53
N ASP A 516 -24.48 -13.66 43.28
CA ASP A 516 -23.69 -14.01 44.48
C ASP A 516 -22.41 -14.83 44.17
N LEU A 517 -22.01 -14.98 42.90
CA LEU A 517 -20.84 -15.75 42.49
C LEU A 517 -19.54 -15.13 43.02
N ASP A 518 -18.78 -15.90 43.81
CA ASP A 518 -17.44 -15.52 44.24
C ASP A 518 -16.41 -15.72 43.12
N VAL A 519 -15.90 -14.60 42.61
CA VAL A 519 -14.90 -14.54 41.53
C VAL A 519 -13.50 -14.14 42.02
N THR A 520 -13.35 -13.89 43.33
CA THR A 520 -12.11 -13.35 43.90
C THR A 520 -10.94 -14.30 43.68
N GLY A 521 -9.89 -13.85 42.98
CA GLY A 521 -8.70 -14.65 42.66
C GLY A 521 -8.94 -15.77 41.64
N LYS A 522 -10.08 -15.77 40.94
CA LYS A 522 -10.47 -16.80 39.95
C LYS A 522 -10.47 -16.25 38.52
N TRP A 523 -10.32 -17.14 37.55
CA TRP A 523 -10.62 -16.84 36.16
C TRP A 523 -12.13 -16.88 35.92
N VAL A 524 -12.66 -15.90 35.21
CA VAL A 524 -14.09 -15.81 34.91
C VAL A 524 -14.33 -16.13 33.44
N LEU A 525 -14.99 -17.24 33.15
CA LEU A 525 -15.45 -17.60 31.82
C LEU A 525 -16.81 -16.97 31.55
N ILE A 526 -16.91 -16.22 30.45
CA ILE A 526 -18.13 -15.53 30.02
C ILE A 526 -18.35 -15.67 28.51
N LEU A 527 -19.59 -15.48 28.10
CA LEU A 527 -20.00 -15.43 26.71
C LEU A 527 -19.81 -14.03 26.10
N ARG A 528 -19.35 -14.00 24.85
CA ARG A 528 -18.98 -12.78 24.11
C ARG A 528 -20.15 -11.81 23.94
N TYR A 529 -21.32 -12.30 23.57
CA TYR A 529 -22.45 -11.47 23.15
C TYR A 529 -23.38 -11.11 24.31
N LEU A 530 -24.69 -11.03 24.05
CA LEU A 530 -25.75 -10.75 25.02
C LEU A 530 -26.89 -11.74 24.78
N PRO A 531 -27.85 -11.87 25.70
CA PRO A 531 -29.01 -12.75 25.51
C PRO A 531 -29.76 -12.48 24.20
N GLU A 532 -30.02 -13.51 23.39
CA GLU A 532 -30.62 -13.33 22.06
C GLU A 532 -32.16 -13.19 22.09
N ASP A 533 -32.85 -13.93 22.97
CA ASP A 533 -34.31 -14.06 23.05
C ASP A 533 -34.98 -13.07 24.01
N ILE A 534 -34.54 -11.81 23.97
CA ILE A 534 -35.05 -10.72 24.82
C ILE A 534 -35.76 -9.62 24.02
N ALA A 535 -36.63 -8.87 24.70
CA ALA A 535 -37.31 -7.73 24.10
C ALA A 535 -36.31 -6.69 23.53
N GLN A 536 -36.64 -6.06 22.41
CA GLN A 536 -35.76 -5.12 21.71
C GLN A 536 -35.27 -3.96 22.61
N ALA A 537 -36.15 -3.42 23.47
CA ALA A 537 -35.79 -2.38 24.42
C ALA A 537 -34.71 -2.85 25.41
N GLN A 538 -34.88 -4.07 25.96
CA GLN A 538 -33.89 -4.69 26.84
C GLN A 538 -32.56 -4.92 26.10
N ARG A 539 -32.62 -5.40 24.84
CA ARG A 539 -31.42 -5.60 24.01
C ARG A 539 -30.65 -4.31 23.78
N GLN A 540 -31.34 -3.22 23.45
CA GLN A 540 -30.74 -1.89 23.27
C GLN A 540 -30.12 -1.36 24.58
N HIS A 541 -30.78 -1.60 25.70
CA HIS A 541 -30.25 -1.26 27.03
C HIS A 541 -28.98 -2.03 27.35
N LEU A 542 -28.98 -3.35 27.14
CA LEU A 542 -27.83 -4.22 27.42
C LEU A 542 -26.64 -4.00 26.47
N PHE A 543 -26.89 -3.48 25.26
CA PHE A 543 -25.85 -3.31 24.24
C PHE A 543 -24.62 -2.55 24.75
N ARG A 544 -24.82 -1.47 25.53
CA ARG A 544 -23.72 -0.66 26.11
C ARG A 544 -22.92 -1.39 27.18
N TYR A 545 -23.49 -2.41 27.79
CA TYR A 545 -22.87 -3.23 28.84
C TYR A 545 -22.32 -4.55 28.29
N ALA A 546 -22.55 -4.84 26.99
CA ALA A 546 -22.09 -6.05 26.33
C ALA A 546 -20.64 -5.93 25.79
N GLU A 547 -20.07 -4.72 25.76
CA GLU A 547 -18.70 -4.48 25.32
C GLU A 547 -17.67 -5.25 26.16
N LEU A 548 -16.66 -5.83 25.50
CA LEU A 548 -15.68 -6.71 26.16
C LEU A 548 -14.89 -5.97 27.24
N GLY A 549 -14.48 -4.73 26.97
CA GLY A 549 -13.81 -3.87 27.96
C GLY A 549 -14.65 -3.64 29.22
N TYR A 550 -15.97 -3.44 29.07
CA TYR A 550 -16.88 -3.29 30.20
C TYR A 550 -16.95 -4.58 31.03
N LYS A 551 -17.16 -5.74 30.37
CA LYS A 551 -17.24 -7.04 31.03
C LYS A 551 -15.96 -7.38 31.80
N ALA A 552 -14.80 -7.12 31.20
CA ALA A 552 -13.50 -7.31 31.83
C ALA A 552 -13.33 -6.38 33.06
N ALA A 553 -13.76 -5.11 32.95
CA ALA A 553 -13.72 -4.16 34.06
C ALA A 553 -14.62 -4.59 35.22
N VAL A 554 -15.81 -5.15 34.94
CA VAL A 554 -16.70 -5.71 35.96
C VAL A 554 -16.03 -6.89 36.67
N ALA A 555 -15.50 -7.87 35.94
CA ALA A 555 -14.79 -9.02 36.51
C ALA A 555 -13.64 -8.57 37.43
N ARG A 556 -12.83 -7.62 36.95
CA ARG A 556 -11.74 -7.00 37.71
C ARG A 556 -12.23 -6.34 39.00
N SER A 557 -13.29 -5.53 38.92
CA SER A 557 -13.81 -4.79 40.08
C SER A 557 -14.27 -5.72 41.21
N ARG A 558 -14.64 -6.97 40.86
CA ARG A 558 -15.01 -8.04 41.78
C ARG A 558 -13.83 -8.93 42.19
N GLY A 559 -12.60 -8.58 41.80
CA GLY A 559 -11.37 -9.27 42.22
C GLY A 559 -10.97 -10.48 41.38
N ALA A 560 -11.49 -10.62 40.15
CA ALA A 560 -11.07 -11.69 39.24
C ALA A 560 -9.56 -11.65 38.95
N LEU A 561 -8.97 -12.82 38.74
CA LEU A 561 -7.59 -13.00 38.31
C LEU A 561 -7.42 -12.78 36.79
N GLY A 562 -8.43 -13.17 36.02
CA GLY A 562 -8.44 -13.05 34.56
C GLY A 562 -9.83 -13.31 33.98
N VAL A 563 -10.01 -13.00 32.71
CA VAL A 563 -11.26 -13.27 31.97
C VAL A 563 -11.02 -14.19 30.78
N ILE A 564 -11.96 -15.11 30.55
CA ILE A 564 -11.98 -16.06 29.44
C ILE A 564 -13.25 -15.80 28.63
N ILE A 565 -13.13 -15.57 27.33
CA ILE A 565 -14.25 -15.27 26.44
C ILE A 565 -14.49 -16.43 25.49
N ALA A 566 -15.71 -16.95 25.47
CA ALA A 566 -16.19 -17.88 24.44
C ALA A 566 -17.33 -17.22 23.63
N SER A 567 -17.47 -17.56 22.35
CA SER A 567 -18.50 -16.96 21.50
C SER A 567 -19.88 -17.57 21.77
N GLY A 568 -19.93 -18.87 22.06
CA GLY A 568 -21.14 -19.64 22.29
C GLY A 568 -21.65 -20.30 20.99
N PRO A 569 -22.07 -21.58 21.04
CA PRO A 569 -22.38 -22.37 19.85
C PRO A 569 -23.63 -21.92 19.07
N ILE A 570 -24.48 -21.07 19.69
CA ILE A 570 -25.74 -20.58 19.11
C ILE A 570 -25.54 -19.25 18.38
N ALA A 571 -24.44 -18.55 18.63
CA ALA A 571 -24.18 -17.26 18.01
C ALA A 571 -24.11 -17.37 16.47
N ALA A 572 -24.53 -16.29 15.79
CA ALA A 572 -24.47 -16.18 14.32
C ALA A 572 -23.03 -16.31 13.76
N VAL A 573 -22.02 -16.04 14.60
CA VAL A 573 -20.60 -16.17 14.28
C VAL A 573 -19.99 -17.27 15.14
N LYS A 574 -20.01 -18.51 14.62
CA LYS A 574 -19.48 -19.71 15.26
C LYS A 574 -17.96 -19.80 15.13
N ASP A 575 -17.31 -20.44 16.09
CA ASP A 575 -15.90 -20.89 16.04
C ASP A 575 -14.84 -19.80 15.79
N ARG A 576 -15.19 -18.51 15.88
CA ARG A 576 -14.23 -17.41 15.74
C ARG A 576 -13.77 -16.92 17.11
N LEU A 577 -12.48 -17.07 17.38
CA LEU A 577 -11.78 -16.33 18.42
C LEU A 577 -12.01 -14.81 18.20
N VAL A 578 -12.07 -14.06 19.30
CA VAL A 578 -12.13 -12.59 19.24
C VAL A 578 -10.89 -12.09 18.47
N PRO A 579 -11.06 -11.34 17.37
CA PRO A 579 -9.93 -10.79 16.62
C PRO A 579 -9.02 -9.96 17.53
N LEU A 580 -7.71 -10.02 17.28
CA LEU A 580 -6.77 -9.14 17.96
C LEU A 580 -6.97 -7.73 17.38
N SER A 581 -7.56 -6.85 18.18
CA SER A 581 -7.77 -5.45 17.85
C SER A 581 -7.21 -4.58 18.96
N PHE A 582 -6.57 -3.48 18.59
CA PHE A 582 -6.23 -2.44 19.55
C PHE A 582 -7.49 -1.71 19.99
N GLU A 583 -7.77 -1.70 21.30
CA GLU A 583 -8.80 -0.87 21.90
C GLU A 583 -8.11 0.30 22.59
N ALA A 584 -8.39 1.55 22.20
CA ALA A 584 -7.79 2.74 22.82
C ALA A 584 -8.09 2.84 24.34
N ALA A 585 -9.17 2.20 24.81
CA ALA A 585 -9.51 2.05 26.22
C ALA A 585 -8.58 1.08 27.00
N ALA A 586 -7.70 0.34 26.31
CA ALA A 586 -6.74 -0.59 26.90
C ALA A 586 -5.54 0.11 27.55
N ALA A 587 -5.39 1.43 27.38
CA ALA A 587 -4.43 2.24 28.13
C ALA A 587 -4.80 2.21 29.64
N GLY A 588 -4.33 1.18 30.34
CA GLY A 588 -4.72 0.86 31.72
C GLY A 588 -5.29 -0.55 31.92
N ALA A 589 -5.11 -1.47 30.97
CA ALA A 589 -5.42 -2.88 31.14
C ALA A 589 -4.63 -3.48 32.31
N THR A 590 -5.34 -3.99 33.32
CA THR A 590 -4.74 -4.60 34.53
C THR A 590 -5.17 -6.05 34.76
N LEU A 591 -5.89 -6.65 33.80
CA LEU A 591 -6.44 -8.00 33.91
C LEU A 591 -6.00 -8.81 32.68
N ALA A 592 -5.58 -10.07 32.87
CA ALA A 592 -5.30 -10.97 31.76
C ALA A 592 -6.62 -11.42 31.11
N GLY A 593 -6.69 -11.35 29.77
CA GLY A 593 -7.87 -11.73 29.00
C GLY A 593 -7.51 -12.69 27.88
N VAL A 594 -8.28 -13.76 27.72
CA VAL A 594 -8.11 -14.69 26.60
C VAL A 594 -9.45 -14.98 25.93
N SER A 595 -9.44 -15.07 24.61
CA SER A 595 -10.52 -15.70 23.85
C SER A 595 -10.21 -17.18 23.67
N ILE A 596 -11.22 -18.03 23.79
CA ILE A 596 -11.12 -19.47 23.52
C ILE A 596 -12.16 -19.91 22.50
N SER A 597 -11.93 -21.05 21.85
CA SER A 597 -12.89 -21.70 20.97
C SER A 597 -14.06 -22.28 21.77
N ASP A 598 -15.20 -22.46 21.11
CA ASP A 598 -16.38 -23.06 21.75
C ASP A 598 -16.11 -24.53 22.14
N GLY A 599 -15.26 -25.24 21.38
CA GLY A 599 -14.81 -26.59 21.73
C GLY A 599 -13.99 -26.64 23.03
N LEU A 600 -13.12 -25.65 23.24
CA LEU A 600 -12.34 -25.54 24.49
C LEU A 600 -13.25 -25.16 25.67
N ALA A 601 -14.20 -24.26 25.44
CA ALA A 601 -15.21 -23.89 26.44
C ALA A 601 -16.09 -25.08 26.83
N GLU A 602 -16.56 -25.88 25.87
CA GLU A 602 -17.32 -27.12 26.10
C GLU A 602 -16.52 -28.10 26.96
N ALA A 603 -15.24 -28.32 26.65
CA ALA A 603 -14.35 -29.20 27.43
C ALA A 603 -14.20 -28.73 28.89
N MET A 604 -14.11 -27.42 29.13
CA MET A 604 -14.04 -26.87 30.48
C MET A 604 -15.38 -27.03 31.22
N LEU A 605 -16.50 -26.78 30.55
CA LEU A 605 -17.85 -26.87 31.11
C LEU A 605 -18.28 -28.31 31.44
N ALA A 606 -17.71 -29.30 30.74
CA ALA A 606 -17.93 -30.72 31.02
C ALA A 606 -17.60 -31.10 32.47
N SER A 607 -16.64 -30.41 33.11
CA SER A 607 -16.30 -30.60 34.53
C SER A 607 -17.46 -30.33 35.50
N ALA A 608 -18.38 -29.44 35.12
CA ALA A 608 -19.58 -29.10 35.87
C ALA A 608 -20.82 -29.88 35.40
N GLY A 609 -20.70 -30.73 34.38
CA GLY A 609 -21.81 -31.47 33.79
C GLY A 609 -22.85 -30.58 33.11
N LYS A 610 -22.44 -29.40 32.60
CA LYS A 610 -23.32 -28.40 31.99
C LYS A 610 -22.88 -28.10 30.55
N PRO A 611 -23.50 -28.70 29.52
CA PRO A 611 -23.14 -28.45 28.12
C PRO A 611 -23.28 -26.98 27.73
N LEU A 612 -22.34 -26.43 26.95
CA LEU A 612 -22.27 -25.00 26.63
C LEU A 612 -23.54 -24.51 25.91
N GLY A 613 -24.06 -25.30 24.98
CA GLY A 613 -25.30 -24.97 24.26
C GLY A 613 -26.51 -24.83 25.19
N GLN A 614 -26.69 -25.77 26.13
CA GLN A 614 -27.81 -25.72 27.09
C GLN A 614 -27.67 -24.56 28.07
N VAL A 615 -26.44 -24.22 28.45
CA VAL A 615 -26.16 -23.05 29.28
C VAL A 615 -26.49 -21.76 28.54
N GLN A 616 -26.13 -21.66 27.26
CA GLN A 616 -26.43 -20.50 26.43
C GLN A 616 -27.95 -20.34 26.19
N GLU A 617 -28.66 -21.42 25.84
CA GLU A 617 -30.13 -21.39 25.66
C GLU A 617 -30.86 -20.85 26.89
N ALA A 618 -30.44 -21.27 28.09
CA ALA A 618 -31.02 -20.77 29.33
C ALA A 618 -30.75 -19.27 29.53
N LEU A 619 -29.54 -18.81 29.21
CA LEU A 619 -29.14 -17.40 29.33
C LEU A 619 -29.84 -16.50 28.31
N ASP A 620 -30.13 -17.01 27.11
CA ASP A 620 -30.72 -16.24 26.01
C ASP A 620 -32.14 -15.76 26.29
N THR A 621 -32.85 -16.43 27.19
CA THR A 621 -34.17 -16.00 27.70
C THR A 621 -34.13 -14.63 28.41
N GLY A 622 -32.95 -14.16 28.83
CA GLY A 622 -32.78 -12.93 29.59
C GLY A 622 -33.10 -13.06 31.08
N GLU A 623 -33.47 -14.24 31.56
CA GLU A 623 -33.65 -14.51 32.98
C GLU A 623 -32.31 -14.62 33.72
N ALA A 624 -32.30 -14.34 35.02
CA ALA A 624 -31.11 -14.43 35.84
C ALA A 624 -30.72 -15.90 36.07
N VAL A 625 -29.71 -16.38 35.34
CA VAL A 625 -29.12 -17.71 35.55
C VAL A 625 -27.92 -17.59 36.48
N ALA A 626 -27.93 -18.34 37.58
CA ALA A 626 -26.82 -18.34 38.53
C ALA A 626 -25.54 -18.90 37.90
N GLY A 627 -24.44 -18.14 38.04
CA GLY A 627 -23.10 -18.62 37.71
C GLY A 627 -22.67 -19.81 38.58
N PHE A 628 -21.62 -20.52 38.16
CA PHE A 628 -21.20 -21.75 38.82
C PHE A 628 -19.68 -22.02 38.67
N PRO A 629 -19.06 -22.74 39.62
CA PRO A 629 -17.65 -23.13 39.50
C PRO A 629 -17.44 -24.26 38.48
N LEU A 630 -16.25 -24.32 37.88
CA LEU A 630 -15.78 -25.42 37.03
C LEU A 630 -14.77 -26.28 37.80
N PRO A 631 -15.21 -27.33 38.52
CA PRO A 631 -14.37 -28.06 39.46
C PRO A 631 -13.25 -28.81 38.73
N GLY A 632 -12.02 -28.70 39.24
CA GLY A 632 -10.86 -29.37 38.65
C GLY A 632 -10.24 -28.63 37.45
N ILE A 633 -10.85 -27.54 36.99
CA ILE A 633 -10.27 -26.68 35.94
C ILE A 633 -9.43 -25.57 36.58
N ARG A 634 -8.16 -25.46 36.16
CA ARG A 634 -7.28 -24.34 36.54
C ARG A 634 -6.57 -23.77 35.33
N VAL A 635 -6.48 -22.45 35.26
CA VAL A 635 -5.92 -21.72 34.12
C VAL A 635 -4.70 -20.90 34.53
N THR A 636 -3.67 -20.97 33.70
CA THR A 636 -2.51 -20.08 33.71
C THR A 636 -2.33 -19.53 32.30
N ALA A 637 -2.19 -18.22 32.17
CA ALA A 637 -1.88 -17.56 30.91
C ALA A 637 -0.59 -16.74 31.06
N MET A 638 0.30 -16.83 30.07
CA MET A 638 1.30 -15.82 29.77
C MET A 638 0.77 -15.03 28.58
N VAL A 639 0.53 -13.74 28.80
CA VAL A 639 0.09 -12.81 27.76
C VAL A 639 1.29 -11.94 27.37
N ASP A 640 1.66 -12.01 26.10
CA ASP A 640 2.72 -11.23 25.50
C ASP A 640 2.16 -10.46 24.31
N LEU A 641 1.92 -9.17 24.52
CA LEU A 641 1.34 -8.28 23.53
C LEU A 641 2.38 -7.23 23.16
N VAL A 642 2.68 -7.12 21.87
CA VAL A 642 3.62 -6.15 21.34
C VAL A 642 2.79 -4.97 20.79
N PRO A 643 2.80 -3.81 21.46
CA PRO A 643 2.12 -2.63 20.94
C PRO A 643 2.84 -2.11 19.70
N GLU A 644 2.10 -1.91 18.64
CA GLU A 644 2.58 -1.22 17.44
C GLU A 644 2.31 0.26 17.62
N THR A 645 3.35 1.08 17.52
CA THR A 645 3.25 2.52 17.73
C THR A 645 3.06 3.20 16.39
N ALA A 646 2.08 4.08 16.30
CA ALA A 646 1.92 5.01 15.20
C ALA A 646 1.91 6.45 15.73
N ARG A 647 2.02 7.39 14.79
CA ARG A 647 2.08 8.82 15.09
C ARG A 647 0.79 9.49 14.62
N GLY A 648 0.11 10.16 15.53
CA GLY A 648 -1.03 11.02 15.26
C GLY A 648 -0.63 12.49 15.33
N ARG A 649 -1.54 13.39 14.97
CA ARG A 649 -1.33 14.83 15.11
C ARG A 649 -2.58 15.60 15.49
N ASN A 650 -2.40 16.62 16.32
CA ASN A 650 -3.35 17.70 16.55
C ASN A 650 -3.06 18.88 15.62
N VAL A 651 -4.05 19.73 15.39
CA VAL A 651 -3.86 21.03 14.70
C VAL A 651 -3.99 22.16 15.71
N LEU A 652 -2.93 22.94 15.88
CA LEU A 652 -2.84 24.04 16.83
C LEU A 652 -2.56 25.36 16.09
N ALA A 653 -3.42 26.34 16.32
CA ALA A 653 -3.23 27.71 15.86
C ALA A 653 -3.53 28.70 17.00
N ARG A 654 -2.98 29.90 16.90
CA ARG A 654 -3.08 30.99 17.87
C ARG A 654 -3.62 32.25 17.20
N LEU A 655 -4.72 32.77 17.73
CA LEU A 655 -5.17 34.12 17.46
C LEU A 655 -4.46 35.10 18.42
N LYS A 656 -3.66 36.01 17.88
CA LYS A 656 -3.00 37.05 18.69
C LYS A 656 -3.85 38.33 18.70
N ALA A 657 -4.36 38.71 19.87
CA ALA A 657 -5.05 39.98 20.04
C ALA A 657 -4.04 41.10 20.34
N GLY A 658 -3.63 41.84 19.31
CA GLY A 658 -2.70 42.98 19.41
C GLY A 658 -1.21 42.59 19.45
N ASP A 659 -0.34 43.59 19.62
CA ASP A 659 1.11 43.39 19.41
C ASP A 659 1.83 42.74 20.60
N ARG A 660 1.21 42.73 21.80
CA ARG A 660 1.80 42.19 23.03
C ARG A 660 1.06 40.94 23.50
N PRO A 661 1.76 39.92 24.01
CA PRO A 661 1.10 38.75 24.62
C PRO A 661 0.21 39.19 25.78
N SER A 662 -1.00 38.62 25.85
CA SER A 662 -1.88 38.73 27.02
C SER A 662 -1.31 37.89 28.17
N ASP A 663 -1.49 38.33 29.41
CA ASP A 663 -1.13 37.56 30.62
C ASP A 663 -2.10 36.37 30.85
N SER A 664 -3.09 36.18 29.98
CA SER A 664 -4.10 35.12 30.06
C SER A 664 -4.36 34.50 28.69
N LEU A 665 -4.47 33.17 28.66
CA LEU A 665 -4.71 32.33 27.47
C LEU A 665 -6.13 31.75 27.53
N VAL A 666 -6.81 31.72 26.38
CA VAL A 666 -8.05 30.97 26.18
C VAL A 666 -7.75 29.86 25.19
N ALA A 667 -7.97 28.60 25.60
CA ALA A 667 -7.87 27.45 24.72
C ALA A 667 -9.27 27.03 24.28
N VAL A 668 -9.49 26.93 22.96
CA VAL A 668 -10.71 26.40 22.36
C VAL A 668 -10.32 25.13 21.62
N GLY A 669 -10.98 24.02 21.96
CA GLY A 669 -10.72 22.71 21.35
C GLY A 669 -11.99 22.13 20.75
N ALA A 670 -11.82 21.39 19.66
CA ALA A 670 -12.86 20.61 19.00
C ALA A 670 -12.22 19.33 18.44
N HIS A 671 -13.04 18.32 18.19
CA HIS A 671 -12.61 17.17 17.41
C HIS A 671 -12.80 17.47 15.91
N VAL A 672 -11.96 16.87 15.06
CA VAL A 672 -11.96 17.09 13.60
C VAL A 672 -13.11 16.32 12.88
N ASP A 673 -13.90 15.56 13.64
CA ASP A 673 -15.06 14.78 13.20
C ASP A 673 -16.42 15.49 13.42
N HIS A 674 -16.41 16.76 13.85
CA HIS A 674 -17.57 17.62 14.09
C HIS A 674 -17.38 18.98 13.42
#